data_AF-A0AAW6ZHU2-F1
#
_entry.id   AF-A0AAW6ZHU2-F1
#
_cell.length_a   1.000
_cell.length_b   1.000
_cell.length_c   1.000
_cell.angle_alpha   90.00
_cell.angle_beta   90.00
_cell.angle_gamma   90.00
#
_symmetry.space_group_name_H-M   'P 1'
#
loop_
_entity.id
_entity.type
_entity.pdbx_description
1 polymer ?
#
loop_
_entity_poly.entity_id
_entity_poly.type
_entity_poly.pdbx_seq_one_letter_code
_entity_poly.pdbx_strand_id
1 'polypeptide(L)'
;MSVQKFIDESRNFFKGEQFDKAEQRLKQAWQEIIGEATQVQIQEQNDVRYWLGRCSFEKAQRTEKNEKVIQLLKEAIKYFQQQLSLAKKLCNTQTNIKEQNYAYNWLGLCYLEQAIREKIVDTTDTLLHQAIRGFHYQLDLLNRLEKKENCVKEKNNAQIFLGHCYSEQAKRTLISDRKIRLIKKSLLCYFLAKQAATTLQPHILEQAKAHSWIGGAYLEWALHTKNVESAEGLLNKAIDHHKQELQLSGELDNQDNQIDKQNGIIGQIYAQYHIGCCYFEQARRTKDNTQADDLFQKSARSFKNVRKQIPALIDWPKTDLLENSLKHYLKYFAYREQNWMRYFEDKKAEIQELLFISKANDSRLSNAISTILAVLNIPTIELGSIPLAHYTSPIVCHKLFGIGDEINPLRIGSSTYMNDPSEGKTLLEFLDVQDLELENKVDYPTYNAFFTCFSSRVNDLNQFRLYGKEDGIEASGCCLVVNKNGDWLKEVDLSSPFRSLASTQKGYAENGLQDKNSHKLPEIELSIFQFEKLPLYQIAYIAYEDEYISREKCGRWFEMPHGKFGIRLKPIGDNKKWHEFRLTKLEEALQELMNFLHNKNSFEEEDKQILEYIRYLFKDFAFRDEEEFRLMKIAKIDAEEVKYCEASQSVFIPYSDIRDIVDEVILGTNYEKTSVRRKAEVFQYQMRKLCPDVKVSRSSLPINPPLR
;
A
#
# COMPACT_ATOMS: atom_id res chain seq x y z
N MET A 1 -34.30 -41.85 -0.95
CA MET A 1 -34.95 -40.52 -0.92
C MET A 1 -34.63 -39.85 -2.26
N SER A 2 -35.51 -39.08 -2.91
CA SER A 2 -35.16 -38.50 -4.23
C SER A 2 -34.06 -37.45 -4.11
N VAL A 3 -33.15 -37.39 -5.10
CA VAL A 3 -32.05 -36.42 -5.19
C VAL A 3 -32.57 -34.98 -5.02
N GLN A 4 -33.68 -34.65 -5.68
CA GLN A 4 -34.35 -33.36 -5.58
C GLN A 4 -34.73 -32.98 -4.14
N LYS A 5 -35.19 -33.94 -3.32
CA LYS A 5 -35.55 -33.66 -1.92
C LYS A 5 -34.34 -33.24 -1.11
N PHE A 6 -33.18 -33.88 -1.30
CA PHE A 6 -31.94 -33.46 -0.63
C PHE A 6 -31.51 -32.06 -1.05
N ILE A 7 -31.65 -31.71 -2.34
CA ILE A 7 -31.35 -30.36 -2.86
C ILE A 7 -32.29 -29.34 -2.21
N ASP A 8 -33.59 -29.60 -2.14
CA ASP A 8 -34.56 -28.67 -1.56
C ASP A 8 -34.36 -28.49 -0.05
N GLU A 9 -34.06 -29.57 0.70
CA GLU A 9 -33.65 -29.49 2.10
C GLU A 9 -32.39 -28.65 2.27
N SER A 10 -31.40 -28.81 1.39
CA SER A 10 -30.17 -28.01 1.44
C SER A 10 -30.41 -26.52 1.21
N ARG A 11 -31.32 -26.16 0.28
CA ARG A 11 -31.70 -24.77 0.01
C ARG A 11 -32.37 -24.13 1.21
N ASN A 12 -33.19 -24.90 1.95
CA ASN A 12 -33.80 -24.43 3.18
C ASN A 12 -32.76 -24.21 4.28
N PHE A 13 -31.82 -25.13 4.46
CA PHE A 13 -30.70 -24.93 5.40
C PHE A 13 -29.84 -23.72 5.01
N PHE A 14 -29.57 -23.54 3.71
CA PHE A 14 -28.81 -22.40 3.20
C PHE A 14 -29.50 -21.07 3.50
N LYS A 15 -30.83 -20.97 3.28
CA LYS A 15 -31.62 -19.78 3.62
C LYS A 15 -31.62 -19.48 5.12
N GLY A 16 -31.59 -20.53 5.94
CA GLY A 16 -31.44 -20.40 7.40
C GLY A 16 -30.00 -20.27 7.88
N GLU A 17 -29.05 -19.96 6.99
CA GLU A 17 -27.60 -19.79 7.25
C GLU A 17 -26.91 -21.01 7.88
N GLN A 18 -27.50 -22.20 7.78
CA GLN A 18 -26.96 -23.46 8.28
C GLN A 18 -26.13 -24.16 7.20
N PHE A 19 -25.03 -23.54 6.79
CA PHE A 19 -24.23 -23.97 5.62
C PHE A 19 -23.65 -25.38 5.76
N ASP A 20 -23.23 -25.81 6.95
CA ASP A 20 -22.68 -27.16 7.17
C ASP A 20 -23.77 -28.24 6.96
N LYS A 21 -25.00 -27.97 7.41
CA LYS A 21 -26.14 -28.88 7.18
C LYS A 21 -26.54 -28.90 5.71
N ALA A 22 -26.53 -27.73 5.05
CA ALA A 22 -26.78 -27.64 3.61
C ALA A 22 -25.75 -28.47 2.84
N GLU A 23 -24.46 -28.32 3.15
CA GLU A 23 -23.38 -29.08 2.54
C GLU A 23 -23.51 -30.59 2.77
N GLN A 24 -23.88 -31.02 3.97
CA GLN A 24 -24.11 -32.43 4.28
C GLN A 24 -25.23 -33.03 3.40
N ARG A 25 -26.35 -32.32 3.25
CA ARG A 25 -27.46 -32.75 2.39
C ARG A 25 -27.05 -32.79 0.91
N LEU A 26 -26.26 -31.83 0.45
CA LEU A 26 -25.74 -31.81 -0.92
C LEU A 26 -24.76 -32.95 -1.21
N LYS A 27 -23.93 -33.32 -0.24
CA LYS A 27 -23.05 -34.50 -0.33
C LYS A 27 -23.85 -35.81 -0.40
N GLN A 28 -24.95 -35.91 0.35
CA GLN A 28 -25.89 -37.04 0.24
C GLN A 28 -26.57 -37.07 -1.14
N ALA A 29 -27.05 -35.92 -1.63
CA ALA A 29 -27.60 -35.80 -2.98
C ALA A 29 -26.61 -36.29 -4.04
N TRP A 30 -25.33 -35.89 -3.92
CA TRP A 30 -24.27 -36.31 -4.85
C TRP A 30 -24.05 -37.83 -4.87
N GLN A 31 -24.14 -38.51 -3.73
CA GLN A 31 -23.94 -39.96 -3.62
C GLN A 31 -25.09 -40.77 -4.25
N GLU A 32 -26.31 -40.23 -4.21
CA GLU A 32 -27.51 -40.88 -4.74
C GLU A 32 -27.64 -40.75 -6.27
N ILE A 33 -26.84 -39.88 -6.91
CA ILE A 33 -26.80 -39.77 -8.37
C ILE A 33 -25.95 -40.92 -8.94
N ILE A 34 -26.61 -42.03 -9.30
CA ILE A 34 -25.98 -43.24 -9.85
C ILE A 34 -26.22 -43.35 -11.37
N GLY A 35 -25.19 -43.73 -12.16
CA GLY A 35 -25.32 -44.17 -13.56
C GLY A 35 -24.83 -43.21 -14.66
N GLU A 36 -24.91 -43.64 -15.93
CA GLU A 36 -24.62 -42.80 -17.10
C GLU A 36 -25.55 -41.59 -17.17
N ALA A 37 -24.99 -40.41 -17.42
CA ALA A 37 -25.65 -39.15 -17.13
C ALA A 37 -26.74 -38.80 -18.16
N THR A 38 -27.99 -39.12 -17.83
CA THR A 38 -29.16 -38.51 -18.49
C THR A 38 -29.10 -36.99 -18.32
N GLN A 39 -29.76 -36.23 -19.20
CA GLN A 39 -29.79 -34.77 -19.10
C GLN A 39 -30.34 -34.26 -17.75
N VAL A 40 -31.27 -34.99 -17.15
CA VAL A 40 -31.81 -34.71 -15.81
C VAL A 40 -30.71 -34.87 -14.75
N GLN A 41 -29.97 -35.98 -14.78
CA GLN A 41 -28.87 -36.21 -13.84
C GLN A 41 -27.72 -35.21 -14.02
N ILE A 42 -27.42 -34.77 -15.25
CA ILE A 42 -26.43 -33.71 -15.48
C ILE A 42 -26.88 -32.40 -14.82
N GLN A 43 -28.18 -32.07 -14.92
CA GLN A 43 -28.73 -30.88 -14.27
C GLN A 43 -28.70 -31.01 -12.74
N GLU A 44 -29.09 -32.15 -12.17
CA GLU A 44 -29.01 -32.40 -10.73
C GLU A 44 -27.56 -32.31 -10.23
N GLN A 45 -26.60 -32.88 -10.96
CA GLN A 45 -25.18 -32.73 -10.66
C GLN A 45 -24.73 -31.27 -10.72
N ASN A 46 -25.20 -30.50 -11.72
CA ASN A 46 -24.90 -29.08 -11.86
C ASN A 46 -25.39 -28.29 -10.64
N ASP A 47 -26.66 -28.47 -10.27
CA ASP A 47 -27.30 -27.84 -9.12
C ASP A 47 -26.56 -28.16 -7.82
N VAL A 48 -26.19 -29.42 -7.60
CA VAL A 48 -25.43 -29.82 -6.40
C VAL A 48 -24.08 -29.12 -6.35
N ARG A 49 -23.35 -29.06 -7.46
CA ARG A 49 -22.05 -28.36 -7.52
C ARG A 49 -22.18 -26.86 -7.31
N TYR A 50 -23.19 -26.23 -7.89
CA TYR A 50 -23.52 -24.83 -7.64
C TYR A 50 -23.70 -24.55 -6.15
N TRP A 51 -24.58 -25.32 -5.48
CA TRP A 51 -24.88 -25.08 -4.07
C TRP A 51 -23.72 -25.43 -3.13
N LEU A 52 -22.90 -26.43 -3.44
CA LEU A 52 -21.68 -26.72 -2.69
C LEU A 52 -20.66 -25.57 -2.80
N GLY A 53 -20.50 -25.02 -4.00
CA GLY A 53 -19.67 -23.84 -4.24
C GLY A 53 -20.19 -22.62 -3.44
N ARG A 54 -21.50 -22.38 -3.48
CA ARG A 54 -22.16 -21.31 -2.70
C ARG A 54 -21.95 -21.49 -1.20
N CYS A 55 -22.16 -22.68 -0.65
CA CYS A 55 -21.94 -22.94 0.78
C CYS A 55 -20.48 -22.63 1.17
N SER A 56 -19.52 -23.07 0.34
CA SER A 56 -18.10 -22.84 0.58
C SER A 56 -17.76 -21.35 0.57
N PHE A 57 -18.27 -20.61 -0.42
CA PHE A 57 -18.09 -19.15 -0.52
C PHE A 57 -18.71 -18.40 0.67
N GLU A 58 -19.95 -18.71 1.04
CA GLU A 58 -20.64 -18.05 2.16
C GLU A 58 -19.97 -18.33 3.52
N LYS A 59 -19.44 -19.53 3.72
CA LYS A 59 -18.59 -19.85 4.88
C LYS A 59 -17.30 -19.03 4.85
N ALA A 60 -16.71 -18.82 3.67
CA ALA A 60 -15.52 -18.01 3.51
C ALA A 60 -15.77 -16.55 3.92
N GLN A 61 -16.93 -15.98 3.54
CA GLN A 61 -17.35 -14.62 3.92
C GLN A 61 -17.69 -14.45 5.42
N ARG A 62 -17.84 -15.53 6.16
CA ARG A 62 -18.13 -15.52 7.62
C ARG A 62 -16.95 -16.02 8.46
N THR A 63 -15.82 -16.29 7.82
CA THR A 63 -14.62 -16.80 8.49
C THR A 63 -13.62 -15.67 8.70
N GLU A 64 -13.18 -15.49 9.94
CA GLU A 64 -12.21 -14.45 10.29
C GLU A 64 -10.78 -14.79 9.85
N LYS A 65 -10.37 -16.06 10.02
CA LYS A 65 -8.99 -16.51 9.73
C LYS A 65 -8.72 -16.59 8.23
N ASN A 66 -7.88 -15.69 7.71
CA ASN A 66 -7.61 -15.55 6.27
C ASN A 66 -7.16 -16.87 5.59
N GLU A 67 -6.31 -17.66 6.23
CA GLU A 67 -5.87 -18.97 5.71
C GLU A 67 -7.05 -19.92 5.43
N LYS A 68 -7.98 -19.98 6.39
CA LYS A 68 -9.20 -20.80 6.27
C LYS A 68 -10.13 -20.24 5.19
N VAL A 69 -10.18 -18.92 5.03
CA VAL A 69 -10.93 -18.28 3.93
C VAL A 69 -10.34 -18.69 2.57
N ILE A 70 -9.02 -18.60 2.39
CA ILE A 70 -8.34 -18.99 1.15
C ILE A 70 -8.60 -20.47 0.84
N GLN A 71 -8.59 -21.34 1.84
CA GLN A 71 -8.94 -22.76 1.67
C GLN A 71 -10.39 -22.94 1.20
N LEU A 72 -11.35 -22.27 1.83
CA LEU A 72 -12.77 -22.32 1.45
C LEU A 72 -13.01 -21.75 0.03
N LEU A 73 -12.27 -20.72 -0.36
CA LEU A 73 -12.34 -20.17 -1.73
C LEU A 73 -11.79 -21.16 -2.75
N LYS A 74 -10.67 -21.85 -2.46
CA LYS A 74 -10.12 -22.92 -3.31
C LYS A 74 -11.13 -24.07 -3.48
N GLU A 75 -11.84 -24.44 -2.42
CA GLU A 75 -12.94 -25.42 -2.48
C GLU A 75 -14.10 -24.93 -3.34
N ALA A 76 -14.53 -23.67 -3.16
CA ALA A 76 -15.58 -23.06 -3.97
C ALA A 76 -15.22 -23.06 -5.47
N ILE A 77 -14.00 -22.65 -5.81
CA ILE A 77 -13.46 -22.65 -7.18
C ILE A 77 -13.55 -24.05 -7.79
N LYS A 78 -13.14 -25.10 -7.04
CA LYS A 78 -13.23 -26.49 -7.50
C LYS A 78 -14.66 -26.89 -7.84
N TYR A 79 -15.62 -26.56 -6.98
CA TYR A 79 -17.04 -26.85 -7.23
C TYR A 79 -17.59 -26.09 -8.44
N PHE A 80 -17.28 -24.80 -8.58
CA PHE A 80 -17.75 -24.01 -9.72
C PHE A 80 -17.09 -24.40 -11.05
N GLN A 81 -15.83 -24.86 -11.04
CA GLN A 81 -15.19 -25.46 -12.23
C GLN A 81 -15.90 -26.75 -12.66
N GLN A 82 -16.30 -27.59 -11.69
CA GLN A 82 -17.09 -28.79 -11.95
C GLN A 82 -18.49 -28.44 -12.48
N GLN A 83 -19.16 -27.46 -11.88
CA GLN A 83 -20.43 -26.92 -12.37
C GLN A 83 -20.30 -26.45 -13.83
N LEU A 84 -19.26 -25.68 -14.16
CA LEU A 84 -19.02 -25.18 -15.51
C LEU A 84 -18.84 -26.33 -16.52
N SER A 85 -18.12 -27.39 -16.15
CA SER A 85 -17.94 -28.58 -16.99
C SER A 85 -19.26 -29.31 -17.25
N LEU A 86 -20.12 -29.41 -16.23
CA LEU A 86 -21.46 -30.01 -16.35
C LEU A 86 -22.39 -29.13 -17.18
N ALA A 87 -22.38 -27.81 -16.97
CA ALA A 87 -23.18 -26.85 -17.71
C ALA A 87 -22.95 -26.95 -19.22
N LYS A 88 -21.68 -27.12 -19.63
CA LYS A 88 -21.29 -27.29 -21.04
C LYS A 88 -21.86 -28.56 -21.70
N LYS A 89 -22.25 -29.57 -20.92
CA LYS A 89 -22.82 -30.84 -21.40
C LYS A 89 -24.36 -30.82 -21.53
N LEU A 90 -25.01 -29.74 -21.10
CA LEU A 90 -26.47 -29.60 -21.23
C LEU A 90 -26.86 -29.33 -22.68
N CYS A 91 -27.82 -30.10 -23.21
CA CYS A 91 -28.28 -29.99 -24.60
C CYS A 91 -29.24 -28.83 -24.84
N ASN A 92 -29.97 -28.39 -23.81
CA ASN A 92 -30.84 -27.22 -23.93
C ASN A 92 -29.99 -25.95 -23.96
N THR A 93 -29.94 -25.27 -25.12
CA THR A 93 -29.12 -24.07 -25.33
C THR A 93 -29.37 -22.98 -24.28
N GLN A 94 -30.63 -22.76 -23.89
CA GLN A 94 -30.97 -21.70 -22.94
C GLN A 94 -30.53 -22.04 -21.51
N THR A 95 -30.76 -23.28 -21.06
CA THR A 95 -30.31 -23.75 -19.75
C THR A 95 -28.78 -23.82 -19.69
N ASN A 96 -28.15 -24.33 -20.74
CA ASN A 96 -26.70 -24.39 -20.90
C ASN A 96 -26.05 -23.00 -20.73
N ILE A 97 -26.55 -21.97 -21.41
CA ILE A 97 -26.01 -20.61 -21.30
C ILE A 97 -26.23 -20.04 -19.90
N LYS A 98 -27.41 -20.25 -19.29
CA LYS A 98 -27.70 -19.78 -17.92
C LYS A 98 -26.79 -20.41 -16.87
N GLU A 99 -26.60 -21.72 -16.91
CA GLU A 99 -25.72 -22.39 -15.94
C GLU A 99 -24.24 -22.03 -16.13
N GLN A 100 -23.79 -21.87 -17.39
CA GLN A 100 -22.46 -21.35 -17.65
C GLN A 100 -22.30 -19.92 -17.13
N ASN A 101 -23.32 -19.07 -17.28
CA ASN A 101 -23.31 -17.71 -16.76
C ASN A 101 -23.13 -17.68 -15.24
N TYR A 102 -23.90 -18.48 -14.50
CA TYR A 102 -23.75 -18.59 -13.05
C TYR A 102 -22.38 -19.10 -12.65
N ALA A 103 -21.88 -20.14 -13.31
CA ALA A 103 -20.56 -20.69 -13.02
C ALA A 103 -19.44 -19.66 -13.26
N TYR A 104 -19.45 -18.93 -14.38
CA TYR A 104 -18.46 -17.88 -14.64
C TYR A 104 -18.55 -16.72 -13.66
N ASN A 105 -19.77 -16.30 -13.29
CA ASN A 105 -19.98 -15.27 -12.27
C ASN A 105 -19.29 -15.65 -10.95
N TRP A 106 -19.60 -16.84 -10.44
CA TRP A 106 -19.08 -17.28 -9.16
C TRP A 106 -17.59 -17.62 -9.20
N LEU A 107 -17.08 -18.15 -10.30
CA LEU A 107 -15.63 -18.30 -10.50
C LEU A 107 -14.93 -16.94 -10.47
N GLY A 108 -15.44 -15.97 -11.21
CA GLY A 108 -14.90 -14.60 -11.22
C GLY A 108 -14.86 -13.98 -9.83
N LEU A 109 -15.95 -14.11 -9.07
CA LEU A 109 -16.04 -13.64 -7.69
C LEU A 109 -15.06 -14.36 -6.76
N CYS A 110 -14.94 -15.68 -6.84
CA CYS A 110 -14.00 -16.42 -6.00
C CYS A 110 -12.55 -16.04 -6.30
N TYR A 111 -12.19 -15.90 -7.58
CA TYR A 111 -10.84 -15.49 -7.97
C TYR A 111 -10.53 -14.05 -7.54
N LEU A 112 -11.48 -13.12 -7.69
CA LEU A 112 -11.31 -11.74 -7.22
C LEU A 112 -11.17 -11.68 -5.69
N GLU A 113 -12.05 -12.35 -4.96
CA GLU A 113 -12.00 -12.39 -3.50
C GLU A 113 -10.69 -13.03 -3.00
N GLN A 114 -10.25 -14.11 -3.64
CA GLN A 114 -8.97 -14.74 -3.32
C GLN A 114 -7.81 -13.78 -3.64
N ALA A 115 -7.84 -13.08 -4.79
CA ALA A 115 -6.83 -12.09 -5.17
C ALA A 115 -6.74 -10.91 -4.17
N ILE A 116 -7.87 -10.47 -3.63
CA ILE A 116 -7.91 -9.39 -2.62
C ILE A 116 -7.24 -9.86 -1.32
N ARG A 117 -7.41 -11.14 -0.97
CA ARG A 117 -6.91 -11.75 0.26
C ARG A 117 -5.47 -12.25 0.17
N GLU A 118 -5.05 -12.63 -1.04
CA GLU A 118 -3.73 -13.15 -1.34
C GLU A 118 -2.70 -12.03 -1.37
N LYS A 119 -1.58 -12.27 -0.71
CA LYS A 119 -0.50 -11.27 -0.53
C LYS A 119 0.53 -11.31 -1.64
N ILE A 120 0.57 -12.45 -2.32
CA ILE A 120 1.58 -12.80 -3.31
C ILE A 120 1.24 -12.12 -4.63
N VAL A 121 2.06 -11.14 -5.04
CA VAL A 121 1.79 -10.36 -6.25
C VAL A 121 1.63 -11.25 -7.49
N ASP A 122 2.50 -12.25 -7.70
CA ASP A 122 2.48 -13.12 -8.89
C ASP A 122 1.24 -14.04 -8.94
N THR A 123 0.91 -14.66 -7.80
CA THR A 123 -0.32 -15.46 -7.63
C THR A 123 -1.55 -14.58 -7.80
N THR A 124 -1.55 -13.38 -7.22
CA THR A 124 -2.66 -12.43 -7.31
C THR A 124 -2.87 -11.92 -8.72
N ASP A 125 -1.82 -11.62 -9.47
CA ASP A 125 -1.93 -11.26 -10.89
C ASP A 125 -2.59 -12.42 -11.64
N THR A 126 -2.16 -13.66 -11.42
CA THR A 126 -2.76 -14.84 -12.05
C THR A 126 -4.26 -14.98 -11.72
N LEU A 127 -4.63 -14.82 -10.45
CA LEU A 127 -6.03 -14.88 -10.00
C LEU A 127 -6.88 -13.76 -10.63
N LEU A 128 -6.37 -12.52 -10.68
CA LEU A 128 -7.06 -11.40 -11.33
C LEU A 128 -7.24 -11.64 -12.83
N HIS A 129 -6.24 -12.19 -13.52
CA HIS A 129 -6.38 -12.57 -14.94
C HIS A 129 -7.47 -13.64 -15.13
N GLN A 130 -7.57 -14.62 -14.23
CA GLN A 130 -8.63 -15.63 -14.26
C GLN A 130 -10.01 -15.01 -14.01
N ALA A 131 -10.13 -14.09 -13.05
CA ALA A 131 -11.37 -13.36 -12.77
C ALA A 131 -11.83 -12.54 -13.98
N ILE A 132 -10.94 -11.71 -14.54
CA ILE A 132 -11.20 -10.87 -15.71
C ILE A 132 -11.65 -11.73 -16.90
N ARG A 133 -10.96 -12.84 -17.16
CA ARG A 133 -11.32 -13.77 -18.23
C ARG A 133 -12.70 -14.39 -18.01
N GLY A 134 -13.01 -14.78 -16.78
CA GLY A 134 -14.32 -15.32 -16.40
C GLY A 134 -15.46 -14.34 -16.68
N PHE A 135 -15.33 -13.09 -16.22
CA PHE A 135 -16.36 -12.06 -16.45
C PHE A 135 -16.50 -11.66 -17.92
N HIS A 136 -15.41 -11.64 -18.71
CA HIS A 136 -15.53 -11.44 -20.17
C HIS A 136 -16.31 -12.57 -20.86
N TYR A 137 -16.04 -13.84 -20.49
CA TYR A 137 -16.84 -14.95 -21.00
C TYR A 137 -18.29 -14.87 -20.56
N GLN A 138 -18.54 -14.44 -19.32
CA GLN A 138 -19.90 -14.21 -18.83
C GLN A 138 -20.64 -13.18 -19.69
N LEU A 139 -20.01 -12.04 -20.01
CA LEU A 139 -20.60 -11.01 -20.85
C LEU A 139 -20.86 -11.50 -22.29
N ASP A 140 -19.94 -12.25 -22.88
CA ASP A 140 -20.11 -12.86 -24.21
C ASP A 140 -21.33 -13.79 -24.24
N LEU A 141 -21.45 -14.66 -23.25
CA LEU A 141 -22.60 -15.56 -23.10
C LEU A 141 -23.92 -14.79 -22.95
N LEU A 142 -23.96 -13.74 -22.13
CA LEU A 142 -25.16 -12.92 -21.94
C LEU A 142 -25.55 -12.14 -23.21
N ASN A 143 -24.61 -11.86 -24.09
CA ASN A 143 -24.89 -11.23 -25.39
C ASN A 143 -25.54 -12.19 -26.40
N ARG A 144 -25.36 -13.51 -26.21
CA ARG A 144 -25.90 -14.57 -27.06
C ARG A 144 -27.32 -15.01 -26.68
N LEU A 145 -27.88 -14.52 -25.58
CA LEU A 145 -29.24 -14.85 -25.14
C LEU A 145 -30.30 -14.13 -25.98
N GLU A 146 -31.34 -14.87 -26.39
CA GLU A 146 -32.41 -14.39 -27.28
C GLU A 146 -33.22 -13.22 -26.69
N LYS A 147 -33.44 -13.21 -25.36
CA LYS A 147 -34.15 -12.15 -24.63
C LYS A 147 -33.17 -11.29 -23.85
N LYS A 148 -32.60 -10.28 -24.51
CA LYS A 148 -31.58 -9.38 -23.93
C LYS A 148 -32.07 -8.59 -22.70
N GLU A 149 -33.36 -8.31 -22.62
CA GLU A 149 -34.01 -7.56 -21.52
C GLU A 149 -33.97 -8.31 -20.18
N ASN A 150 -33.89 -9.64 -20.19
CA ASN A 150 -33.91 -10.46 -18.97
C ASN A 150 -32.54 -10.58 -18.28
N CYS A 151 -31.48 -10.00 -18.84
CA CYS A 151 -30.11 -10.21 -18.36
C CYS A 151 -29.37 -8.90 -18.05
N VAL A 152 -30.07 -7.77 -18.01
CA VAL A 152 -29.44 -6.45 -17.84
C VAL A 152 -28.78 -6.36 -16.46
N LYS A 153 -29.40 -6.96 -15.42
CA LYS A 153 -28.83 -7.03 -14.06
C LYS A 153 -27.53 -7.84 -14.03
N GLU A 154 -27.51 -9.02 -14.66
CA GLU A 154 -26.34 -9.88 -14.74
C GLU A 154 -25.21 -9.22 -15.54
N LYS A 155 -25.53 -8.52 -16.63
CA LYS A 155 -24.55 -7.73 -17.40
C LYS A 155 -23.99 -6.59 -16.56
N ASN A 156 -24.84 -5.88 -15.82
CA ASN A 156 -24.43 -4.80 -14.93
C ASN A 156 -23.46 -5.33 -13.86
N ASN A 157 -23.81 -6.40 -13.17
CA ASN A 157 -22.96 -7.05 -12.17
C ASN A 157 -21.61 -7.47 -12.74
N ALA A 158 -21.58 -8.10 -13.92
CA ALA A 158 -20.33 -8.49 -14.57
C ALA A 158 -19.45 -7.27 -14.92
N GLN A 159 -20.04 -6.15 -15.34
CA GLN A 159 -19.29 -4.90 -15.56
C GLN A 159 -18.73 -4.34 -14.24
N ILE A 160 -19.51 -4.33 -13.17
CA ILE A 160 -19.07 -3.86 -11.85
C ILE A 160 -17.86 -4.69 -11.38
N PHE A 161 -17.95 -6.01 -11.43
CA PHE A 161 -16.86 -6.88 -10.98
C PHE A 161 -15.64 -6.84 -11.90
N LEU A 162 -15.80 -6.64 -13.21
CA LEU A 162 -14.67 -6.31 -14.11
C LEU A 162 -13.99 -5.02 -13.71
N GLY A 163 -14.77 -3.99 -13.38
CA GLY A 163 -14.26 -2.72 -12.88
C GLY A 163 -13.42 -2.91 -11.62
N HIS A 164 -13.94 -3.67 -10.66
CA HIS A 164 -13.22 -4.02 -9.43
C HIS A 164 -11.94 -4.82 -9.71
N CYS A 165 -11.97 -5.80 -10.62
CA CYS A 165 -10.77 -6.55 -10.99
C CYS A 165 -9.67 -5.64 -11.56
N TYR A 166 -10.04 -4.72 -12.46
CA TYR A 166 -9.06 -3.80 -13.04
C TYR A 166 -8.54 -2.78 -12.02
N SER A 167 -9.39 -2.30 -11.10
CA SER A 167 -8.95 -1.43 -10.00
C SER A 167 -7.98 -2.16 -9.07
N GLU A 168 -8.28 -3.40 -8.68
CA GLU A 168 -7.40 -4.20 -7.83
C GLU A 168 -6.09 -4.59 -8.53
N GLN A 169 -6.10 -4.79 -9.84
CA GLN A 169 -4.88 -4.98 -10.62
C GLN A 169 -4.06 -3.68 -10.73
N ALA A 170 -4.72 -2.53 -10.93
CA ALA A 170 -4.07 -1.22 -11.02
C ALA A 170 -3.28 -0.92 -9.74
N LYS A 171 -3.96 -1.06 -8.61
CA LYS A 171 -3.44 -0.94 -7.25
C LYS A 171 -2.14 -1.72 -7.00
N ARG A 172 -2.05 -2.97 -7.50
CA ARG A 172 -0.88 -3.86 -7.36
C ARG A 172 0.20 -3.66 -8.41
N THR A 173 -0.09 -2.91 -9.46
CA THR A 173 0.87 -2.67 -10.54
C THR A 173 1.86 -1.59 -10.10
N LEU A 174 3.17 -1.91 -10.11
CA LEU A 174 4.20 -0.91 -9.83
C LEU A 174 4.36 0.09 -10.98
N ILE A 175 4.28 -0.38 -12.22
CA ILE A 175 4.55 0.39 -13.44
C ILE A 175 3.40 1.33 -13.79
N SER A 176 3.69 2.63 -13.85
CA SER A 176 2.70 3.72 -13.93
C SER A 176 1.80 3.65 -15.17
N ASP A 177 2.39 3.47 -16.35
CA ASP A 177 1.63 3.42 -17.62
C ASP A 177 0.67 2.23 -17.66
N ARG A 178 1.06 1.10 -17.05
CA ARG A 178 0.18 -0.07 -16.94
C ARG A 178 -0.92 0.20 -15.92
N LYS A 179 -0.60 0.81 -14.78
CA LYS A 179 -1.57 1.24 -13.75
C LYS A 179 -2.63 2.18 -14.32
N ILE A 180 -2.25 3.28 -14.96
CA ILE A 180 -3.20 4.25 -15.54
C ILE A 180 -4.10 3.59 -16.58
N ARG A 181 -3.56 2.68 -17.42
CA ARG A 181 -4.38 1.92 -18.38
C ARG A 181 -5.42 1.03 -17.68
N LEU A 182 -5.07 0.42 -16.56
CA LEU A 182 -6.00 -0.39 -15.77
C LEU A 182 -7.07 0.47 -15.10
N ILE A 183 -6.71 1.64 -14.55
CA ILE A 183 -7.69 2.61 -14.00
C ILE A 183 -8.67 3.07 -15.09
N LYS A 184 -8.19 3.35 -16.30
CA LYS A 184 -9.08 3.70 -17.42
C LYS A 184 -10.03 2.56 -17.80
N LYS A 185 -9.58 1.30 -17.71
CA LYS A 185 -10.44 0.14 -17.94
C LYS A 185 -11.49 -0.02 -16.84
N SER A 186 -11.13 0.18 -15.56
CA SER A 186 -12.10 0.15 -14.46
C SER A 186 -13.15 1.24 -14.62
N LEU A 187 -12.71 2.46 -14.95
CA LEU A 187 -13.58 3.61 -15.21
C LEU A 187 -14.60 3.32 -16.33
N LEU A 188 -14.16 2.72 -17.44
CA LEU A 188 -15.05 2.31 -18.54
C LEU A 188 -16.13 1.34 -18.05
N CYS A 189 -15.74 0.32 -17.28
CA CYS A 189 -16.67 -0.65 -16.71
C CYS A 189 -17.70 0.02 -15.78
N TYR A 190 -17.27 0.95 -14.90
CA TYR A 190 -18.19 1.66 -14.02
C TYR A 190 -19.14 2.61 -14.76
N PHE A 191 -18.70 3.23 -15.86
CA PHE A 191 -19.59 4.03 -16.72
C PHE A 191 -20.68 3.17 -17.38
N LEU A 192 -20.31 1.99 -17.88
CA LEU A 192 -21.28 1.03 -18.44
C LEU A 192 -22.27 0.56 -17.37
N ALA A 193 -21.79 0.31 -16.15
CA ALA A 193 -22.63 -0.06 -15.03
C ALA A 193 -23.61 1.05 -14.64
N LYS A 194 -23.14 2.30 -14.58
CA LYS A 194 -23.99 3.47 -14.33
C LYS A 194 -25.11 3.60 -15.37
N GLN A 195 -24.77 3.47 -16.65
CA GLN A 195 -25.76 3.55 -17.73
C GLN A 195 -26.86 2.48 -17.57
N ALA A 196 -26.50 1.26 -17.18
CA ALA A 196 -27.46 0.19 -16.91
C ALA A 196 -28.37 0.54 -15.72
N ALA A 197 -27.81 1.04 -14.61
CA ALA A 197 -28.54 1.42 -13.40
C ALA A 197 -29.53 2.59 -13.59
N THR A 198 -29.36 3.41 -14.64
CA THR A 198 -30.33 4.45 -15.01
C THR A 198 -31.50 3.89 -15.83
N THR A 199 -31.31 2.76 -16.52
CA THR A 199 -32.30 2.17 -17.45
C THR A 199 -33.16 1.07 -16.85
N LEU A 200 -32.59 0.23 -15.97
CA LEU A 200 -33.36 -0.63 -15.07
C LEU A 200 -33.94 0.28 -13.97
N GLN A 201 -35.21 0.12 -13.61
CA GLN A 201 -35.91 0.86 -12.53
C GLN A 201 -34.96 1.56 -11.54
N PRO A 202 -35.05 2.90 -11.38
CA PRO A 202 -33.99 3.71 -10.76
C PRO A 202 -33.82 3.38 -9.28
N HIS A 203 -33.01 2.36 -8.99
CA HIS A 203 -32.62 2.07 -7.62
C HIS A 203 -31.54 3.08 -7.25
N ILE A 204 -31.96 4.15 -6.55
CA ILE A 204 -31.13 5.28 -6.14
C ILE A 204 -29.77 4.82 -5.56
N LEU A 205 -29.77 3.75 -4.76
CA LEU A 205 -28.55 3.15 -4.20
C LEU A 205 -27.56 2.64 -5.27
N GLU A 206 -28.03 2.00 -6.35
CA GLU A 206 -27.13 1.52 -7.41
C GLU A 206 -26.51 2.69 -8.18
N GLN A 207 -27.27 3.77 -8.38
CA GLN A 207 -26.76 4.99 -9.00
C GLN A 207 -25.74 5.70 -8.11
N ALA A 208 -26.02 5.81 -6.80
CA ALA A 208 -25.08 6.37 -5.82
C ALA A 208 -23.76 5.59 -5.82
N LYS A 209 -23.82 4.26 -5.73
CA LYS A 209 -22.63 3.39 -5.79
C LYS A 209 -21.84 3.56 -7.09
N ALA A 210 -22.53 3.62 -8.23
CA ALA A 210 -21.86 3.83 -9.51
C ALA A 210 -21.13 5.20 -9.57
N HIS A 211 -21.74 6.25 -9.02
CA HIS A 211 -21.10 7.55 -8.88
C HIS A 211 -19.87 7.49 -7.97
N SER A 212 -19.96 6.76 -6.85
CA SER A 212 -18.84 6.59 -5.94
C SER A 212 -17.65 5.88 -6.59
N TRP A 213 -17.88 4.76 -7.29
CA TRP A 213 -16.83 4.03 -7.99
C TRP A 213 -16.15 4.85 -9.08
N ILE A 214 -16.93 5.65 -9.82
CA ILE A 214 -16.40 6.55 -10.86
C ILE A 214 -15.56 7.67 -10.21
N GLY A 215 -16.08 8.28 -9.14
CA GLY A 215 -15.37 9.33 -8.39
C GLY A 215 -14.05 8.83 -7.83
N GLY A 216 -14.06 7.66 -7.20
CA GLY A 216 -12.87 6.98 -6.67
C GLY A 216 -11.84 6.67 -7.76
N ALA A 217 -12.27 6.18 -8.92
CA ALA A 217 -11.38 5.91 -10.05
C ALA A 217 -10.75 7.19 -10.63
N TYR A 218 -11.48 8.31 -10.67
CA TYR A 218 -10.92 9.60 -11.08
C TYR A 218 -9.90 10.13 -10.05
N LEU A 219 -10.20 10.02 -8.76
CA LEU A 219 -9.26 10.37 -7.70
C LEU A 219 -7.99 9.53 -7.79
N GLU A 220 -8.11 8.21 -7.95
CA GLU A 220 -6.97 7.30 -8.12
C GLU A 220 -6.12 7.69 -9.35
N TRP A 221 -6.75 8.01 -10.47
CA TRP A 221 -6.05 8.50 -11.66
C TRP A 221 -5.33 9.83 -11.39
N ALA A 222 -5.98 10.79 -10.73
CA ALA A 222 -5.37 12.06 -10.40
C ALA A 222 -4.12 11.90 -9.53
N LEU A 223 -4.16 10.99 -8.54
CA LEU A 223 -3.02 10.68 -7.67
C LEU A 223 -1.81 10.11 -8.42
N HIS A 224 -2.01 9.58 -9.63
CA HIS A 224 -0.96 9.04 -10.49
C HIS A 224 -0.65 9.92 -11.71
N THR A 225 -1.17 11.14 -11.75
CA THR A 225 -0.92 12.11 -12.82
C THR A 225 0.03 13.20 -12.34
N LYS A 226 1.19 13.34 -12.99
CA LYS A 226 2.19 14.38 -12.66
C LYS A 226 1.80 15.78 -13.11
N ASN A 227 1.19 15.90 -14.30
CA ASN A 227 0.77 17.20 -14.81
C ASN A 227 -0.34 17.77 -13.92
N VAL A 228 -0.06 18.92 -13.28
CA VAL A 228 -0.93 19.54 -12.27
C VAL A 228 -2.30 19.90 -12.85
N GLU A 229 -2.37 20.51 -14.02
CA GLU A 229 -3.64 20.90 -14.67
C GLU A 229 -4.50 19.67 -15.01
N SER A 230 -3.86 18.62 -15.53
CA SER A 230 -4.51 17.34 -15.82
C SER A 230 -5.03 16.69 -14.54
N ALA A 231 -4.23 16.69 -13.47
CA ALA A 231 -4.62 16.16 -12.17
C ALA A 231 -5.79 16.97 -11.56
N GLU A 232 -5.75 18.30 -11.63
CA GLU A 232 -6.84 19.16 -11.16
C GLU A 232 -8.15 18.89 -11.90
N GLY A 233 -8.09 18.76 -13.24
CA GLY A 233 -9.25 18.40 -14.05
C GLY A 233 -9.84 17.03 -13.68
N LEU A 234 -9.01 16.05 -13.31
CA LEU A 234 -9.46 14.75 -12.82
C LEU A 234 -10.06 14.84 -11.40
N LEU A 235 -9.46 15.62 -10.50
CA LEU A 235 -9.99 15.86 -9.15
C LEU A 235 -11.35 16.56 -9.19
N ASN A 236 -11.54 17.53 -10.10
CA ASN A 236 -12.84 18.17 -10.29
C ASN A 236 -13.91 17.18 -10.77
N LYS A 237 -13.56 16.28 -11.71
CA LYS A 237 -14.47 15.19 -12.12
C LYS A 237 -14.81 14.26 -10.96
N ALA A 238 -13.82 13.91 -10.13
CA ALA A 238 -14.07 13.10 -8.94
C ALA A 238 -15.05 13.80 -7.98
N ILE A 239 -14.83 15.09 -7.69
CA ILE A 239 -15.71 15.91 -6.85
C ILE A 239 -17.14 15.94 -7.40
N ASP A 240 -17.30 16.14 -8.71
CA ASP A 240 -18.63 16.20 -9.34
C ASP A 240 -19.38 14.87 -9.19
N HIS A 241 -18.68 13.74 -9.38
CA HIS A 241 -19.28 12.42 -9.18
C HIS A 241 -19.65 12.16 -7.71
N HIS A 242 -18.78 12.50 -6.74
CA HIS A 242 -19.10 12.35 -5.32
C HIS A 242 -20.19 13.33 -4.83
N LYS A 243 -20.35 14.50 -5.46
CA LYS A 243 -21.50 15.38 -5.16
C LYS A 243 -22.83 14.73 -5.57
N GLN A 244 -22.85 14.04 -6.72
CA GLN A 244 -24.03 13.29 -7.16
C GLN A 244 -24.30 12.09 -6.25
N GLU A 245 -23.25 11.36 -5.84
CA GLU A 245 -23.36 10.32 -4.81
C GLU A 245 -23.95 10.87 -3.50
N LEU A 246 -23.48 12.01 -3.02
CA LEU A 246 -23.96 12.66 -1.81
C LEU A 246 -25.45 13.00 -1.90
N GLN A 247 -25.88 13.56 -3.04
CA GLN A 247 -27.28 13.90 -3.30
C GLN A 247 -28.17 12.65 -3.28
N LEU A 248 -27.81 11.63 -4.08
CA LEU A 248 -28.57 10.38 -4.18
C LEU A 248 -28.62 9.65 -2.83
N SER A 249 -27.52 9.65 -2.08
CA SER A 249 -27.47 9.02 -0.76
C SER A 249 -28.34 9.75 0.27
N GLY A 250 -28.46 11.07 0.18
CA GLY A 250 -29.39 11.85 1.00
C GLY A 250 -30.87 11.61 0.67
N GLU A 251 -31.19 11.18 -0.55
CA GLU A 251 -32.56 10.79 -0.91
C GLU A 251 -32.98 9.46 -0.25
N LEU A 252 -32.01 8.57 0.05
CA LEU A 252 -32.25 7.30 0.76
C LEU A 252 -32.58 7.50 2.24
N ASP A 253 -32.13 8.60 2.86
CA ASP A 253 -32.43 8.93 4.27
C ASP A 253 -33.93 9.10 4.55
N ASN A 254 -34.71 9.44 3.50
CA ASN A 254 -36.13 9.72 3.59
C ASN A 254 -37.02 8.46 3.42
N GLN A 255 -36.42 7.27 3.30
CA GLN A 255 -37.15 6.01 3.13
C GLN A 255 -37.39 5.31 4.49
N ASP A 256 -38.57 4.69 4.65
CA ASP A 256 -39.00 4.05 5.91
C ASP A 256 -38.19 2.80 6.31
N ASN A 257 -37.32 2.29 5.42
CA ASN A 257 -36.51 1.10 5.67
C ASN A 257 -35.18 1.44 6.35
N GLN A 258 -34.92 0.82 7.51
CA GLN A 258 -33.68 1.01 8.28
C GLN A 258 -32.40 0.66 7.48
N ILE A 259 -32.47 -0.34 6.58
CA ILE A 259 -31.33 -0.72 5.74
C ILE A 259 -30.98 0.39 4.74
N ASP A 260 -31.99 0.96 4.09
CA ASP A 260 -31.80 2.03 3.09
C ASP A 260 -31.30 3.31 3.75
N LYS A 261 -31.80 3.63 4.96
CA LYS A 261 -31.28 4.71 5.78
C LYS A 261 -29.80 4.53 6.15
N GLN A 262 -29.39 3.33 6.57
CA GLN A 262 -27.98 3.06 6.86
C GLN A 262 -27.12 3.16 5.59
N ASN A 263 -27.60 2.65 4.46
CA ASN A 263 -26.92 2.79 3.17
C ASN A 263 -26.78 4.27 2.74
N GLY A 264 -27.80 5.09 3.00
CA GLY A 264 -27.78 6.54 2.77
C GLY A 264 -26.70 7.23 3.60
N ILE A 265 -26.67 6.98 4.91
CA ILE A 265 -25.63 7.52 5.82
C ILE A 265 -24.22 7.10 5.36
N ILE A 266 -24.04 5.82 5.01
CA ILE A 266 -22.76 5.29 4.53
C ILE A 266 -22.33 6.00 3.24
N GLY A 267 -23.21 6.13 2.25
CA GLY A 267 -22.91 6.83 1.00
C GLY A 267 -22.61 8.32 1.20
N GLN A 268 -23.30 9.00 2.13
CA GLN A 268 -22.98 10.39 2.46
C GLN A 268 -21.60 10.55 3.11
N ILE A 269 -21.24 9.62 4.00
CA ILE A 269 -19.93 9.57 4.64
C ILE A 269 -18.83 9.37 3.59
N TYR A 270 -18.99 8.41 2.69
CA TYR A 270 -18.02 8.14 1.61
C TYR A 270 -17.86 9.33 0.68
N ALA A 271 -18.96 9.88 0.17
CA ALA A 271 -18.94 11.05 -0.68
C ALA A 271 -18.21 12.24 -0.03
N GLN A 272 -18.53 12.56 1.22
CA GLN A 272 -17.88 13.65 1.94
C GLN A 272 -16.40 13.38 2.20
N TYR A 273 -16.05 12.15 2.56
CA TYR A 273 -14.67 11.73 2.75
C TYR A 273 -13.84 11.92 1.48
N HIS A 274 -14.33 11.43 0.34
CA HIS A 274 -13.62 11.54 -0.94
C HIS A 274 -13.57 12.97 -1.48
N ILE A 275 -14.62 13.77 -1.29
CA ILE A 275 -14.58 15.21 -1.58
C ILE A 275 -13.50 15.89 -0.74
N GLY A 276 -13.42 15.56 0.56
CA GLY A 276 -12.37 16.04 1.45
C GLY A 276 -10.96 15.69 0.97
N CYS A 277 -10.76 14.45 0.52
CA CYS A 277 -9.50 13.99 -0.09
C CYS A 277 -9.18 14.75 -1.37
N CYS A 278 -10.17 14.97 -2.25
CA CYS A 278 -9.96 15.70 -3.50
C CYS A 278 -9.52 17.15 -3.24
N TYR A 279 -10.18 17.86 -2.32
CA TYR A 279 -9.76 19.21 -1.94
C TYR A 279 -8.38 19.26 -1.28
N PHE A 280 -8.07 18.28 -0.43
CA PHE A 280 -6.74 18.15 0.17
C PHE A 280 -5.65 18.01 -0.89
N GLU A 281 -5.90 17.13 -1.87
CA GLU A 281 -5.00 16.84 -2.96
C GLU A 281 -4.88 17.99 -3.97
N GLN A 282 -5.94 18.79 -4.18
CA GLN A 282 -5.84 20.06 -4.91
C GLN A 282 -4.99 21.08 -4.15
N ALA A 283 -5.22 21.22 -2.83
CA ALA A 283 -4.50 22.16 -1.98
C ALA A 283 -2.99 21.90 -1.96
N ARG A 284 -2.59 20.63 -1.96
CA ARG A 284 -1.17 20.23 -2.02
C ARG A 284 -0.48 20.54 -3.35
N ARG A 285 -1.22 20.56 -4.45
CA ARG A 285 -0.67 20.74 -5.80
C ARG A 285 -0.67 22.20 -6.25
N THR A 286 -1.52 23.05 -5.68
CA THR A 286 -1.53 24.47 -6.04
C THR A 286 -0.29 25.19 -5.50
N LYS A 287 0.21 26.14 -6.29
CA LYS A 287 1.33 27.02 -5.93
C LYS A 287 0.87 28.33 -5.28
N ASP A 288 -0.43 28.62 -5.34
CA ASP A 288 -1.01 29.80 -4.72
C ASP A 288 -1.38 29.46 -3.26
N ASN A 289 -0.69 30.09 -2.30
CA ASN A 289 -0.90 29.85 -0.87
C ASN A 289 -2.31 30.19 -0.41
N THR A 290 -2.94 31.25 -0.97
CA THR A 290 -4.30 31.65 -0.60
C THR A 290 -5.32 30.66 -1.12
N GLN A 291 -5.13 30.19 -2.36
CA GLN A 291 -5.96 29.13 -2.92
C GLN A 291 -5.78 27.82 -2.14
N ALA A 292 -4.53 27.47 -1.78
CA ALA A 292 -4.23 26.30 -0.96
C ALA A 292 -4.98 26.35 0.38
N ASP A 293 -4.98 27.50 1.05
CA ASP A 293 -5.65 27.70 2.33
C ASP A 293 -7.17 27.52 2.24
N ASP A 294 -7.81 28.09 1.22
CA ASP A 294 -9.25 27.88 0.99
C ASP A 294 -9.58 26.40 0.75
N LEU A 295 -8.78 25.71 -0.06
CA LEU A 295 -8.95 24.28 -0.34
C LEU A 295 -8.72 23.42 0.90
N PHE A 296 -7.70 23.70 1.71
CA PHE A 296 -7.48 23.02 2.99
C PHE A 296 -8.65 23.25 3.96
N GLN A 297 -9.22 24.45 4.00
CA GLN A 297 -10.42 24.71 4.80
C GLN A 297 -11.63 23.92 4.32
N LYS A 298 -11.86 23.83 3.01
CA LYS A 298 -12.92 22.98 2.42
C LYS A 298 -12.72 21.52 2.79
N SER A 299 -11.49 21.01 2.67
CA SER A 299 -11.12 19.66 3.06
C SER A 299 -11.39 19.39 4.55
N ALA A 300 -10.92 20.26 5.45
CA ALA A 300 -11.13 20.15 6.89
C ALA A 300 -12.63 20.16 7.26
N ARG A 301 -13.44 20.99 6.58
CA ARG A 301 -14.90 21.00 6.77
C ARG A 301 -15.53 19.67 6.38
N SER A 302 -15.14 19.08 5.25
CA SER A 302 -15.62 17.77 4.82
C SER A 302 -15.29 16.69 5.86
N PHE A 303 -14.03 16.57 6.29
CA PHE A 303 -13.62 15.58 7.29
C PHE A 303 -14.31 15.78 8.65
N LYS A 304 -14.55 17.03 9.06
CA LYS A 304 -15.33 17.34 10.26
C LYS A 304 -16.78 16.87 10.15
N ASN A 305 -17.40 17.00 8.97
CA ASN A 305 -18.76 16.51 8.73
C ASN A 305 -18.81 14.98 8.76
N VAL A 306 -17.84 14.30 8.14
CA VAL A 306 -17.69 12.85 8.23
C VAL A 306 -17.62 12.41 9.69
N ARG A 307 -16.72 13.00 10.48
CA ARG A 307 -16.57 12.66 11.91
C ARG A 307 -17.84 12.84 12.73
N LYS A 308 -18.69 13.82 12.39
CA LYS A 308 -19.99 14.03 13.05
C LYS A 308 -21.03 12.97 12.71
N GLN A 309 -20.93 12.36 11.53
CA GLN A 309 -21.87 11.33 11.07
C GLN A 309 -21.50 9.93 11.54
N ILE A 310 -20.23 9.66 11.87
CA ILE A 310 -19.76 8.35 12.36
C ILE A 310 -20.64 7.77 13.48
N PRO A 311 -21.05 8.53 14.53
CA PRO A 311 -21.90 7.98 15.59
C PRO A 311 -23.29 7.50 15.14
N ALA A 312 -23.73 7.84 13.91
CA ALA A 312 -25.02 7.39 13.36
C ALA A 312 -24.93 6.02 12.64
N LEU A 313 -23.71 5.48 12.46
CA LEU A 313 -23.49 4.17 11.88
C LEU A 313 -23.82 3.07 12.89
N ILE A 314 -24.57 2.06 12.45
CA ILE A 314 -24.95 0.90 13.27
C ILE A 314 -24.19 -0.31 12.75
N ASP A 315 -23.36 -0.91 13.61
CA ASP A 315 -22.60 -2.14 13.33
C ASP A 315 -21.83 -2.11 11.99
N TRP A 316 -21.37 -0.92 11.56
CA TRP A 316 -20.66 -0.80 10.30
C TRP A 316 -19.22 -1.30 10.45
N PRO A 317 -18.83 -2.36 9.71
CA PRO A 317 -17.56 -3.05 9.91
C PRO A 317 -16.31 -2.19 9.74
N LYS A 318 -16.40 -1.10 8.97
CA LYS A 318 -15.26 -0.26 8.56
C LYS A 318 -15.11 1.03 9.36
N THR A 319 -15.82 1.16 10.48
CA THR A 319 -15.80 2.38 11.29
C THR A 319 -14.38 2.73 11.76
N ASP A 320 -13.66 1.75 12.32
CA ASP A 320 -12.27 1.94 12.77
C ASP A 320 -11.33 2.35 11.63
N LEU A 321 -11.52 1.76 10.44
CA LEU A 321 -10.73 2.08 9.26
C LEU A 321 -10.96 3.54 8.83
N LEU A 322 -12.21 3.98 8.81
CA LEU A 322 -12.56 5.37 8.50
C LEU A 322 -11.98 6.33 9.54
N GLU A 323 -12.11 6.02 10.82
CA GLU A 323 -11.55 6.85 11.90
C GLU A 323 -10.03 6.98 11.80
N ASN A 324 -9.33 5.88 11.55
CA ASN A 324 -7.88 5.90 11.35
C ASN A 324 -7.49 6.72 10.12
N SER A 325 -8.23 6.60 9.02
CA SER A 325 -8.02 7.41 7.83
C SER A 325 -8.23 8.90 8.10
N LEU A 326 -9.23 9.27 8.92
CA LEU A 326 -9.46 10.66 9.33
C LEU A 326 -8.36 11.20 10.25
N LYS A 327 -7.83 10.38 11.18
CA LYS A 327 -6.72 10.76 12.06
C LYS A 327 -5.53 11.28 11.23
N HIS A 328 -5.26 10.67 10.07
CA HIS A 328 -4.21 11.12 9.15
C HIS A 328 -4.35 12.61 8.77
N TYR A 329 -5.49 12.98 8.19
CA TYR A 329 -5.74 14.35 7.75
C TYR A 329 -5.81 15.34 8.93
N LEU A 330 -6.37 14.92 10.06
CA LEU A 330 -6.45 15.76 11.26
C LEU A 330 -5.06 16.12 11.81
N LYS A 331 -4.10 15.18 11.81
CA LYS A 331 -2.70 15.45 12.15
C LYS A 331 -2.10 16.51 11.22
N TYR A 332 -2.34 16.39 9.91
CA TYR A 332 -1.84 17.35 8.93
C TYR A 332 -2.29 18.78 9.26
N PHE A 333 -3.57 18.97 9.62
CA PHE A 333 -4.06 20.29 10.02
C PHE A 333 -3.45 20.79 11.33
N ALA A 334 -3.23 19.91 12.32
CA ALA A 334 -2.57 20.30 13.58
C ALA A 334 -1.14 20.83 13.35
N TYR A 335 -0.39 20.22 12.43
CA TYR A 335 0.94 20.73 12.02
C TYR A 335 0.83 22.12 11.36
N ARG A 336 -0.13 22.30 10.43
CA ARG A 336 -0.34 23.61 9.78
C ARG A 336 -0.72 24.72 10.76
N GLU A 337 -1.49 24.37 11.78
CA GLU A 337 -1.86 25.27 12.89
C GLU A 337 -0.71 25.53 13.88
N GLN A 338 0.47 24.94 13.66
CA GLN A 338 1.64 25.01 14.55
C GLN A 338 1.39 24.44 15.95
N ASN A 339 0.41 23.55 16.09
CA ASN A 339 0.16 22.83 17.33
C ASN A 339 1.07 21.59 17.41
N TRP A 340 2.36 21.84 17.60
CA TRP A 340 3.42 20.82 17.58
C TRP A 340 3.20 19.71 18.59
N MET A 341 2.73 20.04 19.79
CA MET A 341 2.45 19.07 20.84
C MET A 341 1.35 18.11 20.41
N ARG A 342 0.20 18.62 19.97
CA ARG A 342 -0.90 17.77 19.50
C ARG A 342 -0.49 16.92 18.30
N TYR A 343 0.18 17.53 17.33
CA TYR A 343 0.67 16.82 16.15
C TYR A 343 1.60 15.66 16.52
N PHE A 344 2.54 15.91 17.42
CA PHE A 344 3.50 14.91 17.88
C PHE A 344 2.84 13.78 18.67
N GLU A 345 1.97 14.11 19.63
CA GLU A 345 1.26 13.11 20.43
C GLU A 345 0.34 12.24 19.56
N ASP A 346 -0.38 12.83 18.60
CA ASP A 346 -1.22 12.06 17.67
C ASP A 346 -0.38 11.11 16.79
N LYS A 347 0.79 11.56 16.32
CA LYS A 347 1.74 10.75 15.54
C LYS A 347 2.33 9.60 16.37
N LYS A 348 2.71 9.88 17.61
CA LYS A 348 3.24 8.90 18.56
C LYS A 348 2.19 7.87 18.95
N ALA A 349 0.96 8.31 19.25
CA ALA A 349 -0.15 7.44 19.61
C ALA A 349 -0.48 6.44 18.49
N GLU A 350 -0.49 6.90 17.23
CA GLU A 350 -0.68 6.02 16.07
C GLU A 350 0.42 4.95 15.98
N ILE A 351 1.70 5.33 16.17
CA ILE A 351 2.81 4.37 16.19
C ILE A 351 2.63 3.35 17.33
N GLN A 352 2.19 3.81 18.51
CA GLN A 352 1.92 2.95 19.66
C GLN A 352 0.80 1.94 19.37
N GLU A 353 -0.34 2.40 18.84
CA GLU A 353 -1.50 1.58 18.47
C GLU A 353 -1.12 0.51 17.43
N LEU A 354 -0.29 0.89 16.45
CA LEU A 354 0.10 0.02 15.35
C LEU A 354 1.12 -1.06 15.78
N LEU A 355 2.20 -0.66 16.47
CA LEU A 355 3.37 -1.50 16.67
C LEU A 355 3.41 -2.26 18.00
N PHE A 356 2.72 -1.77 19.04
CA PHE A 356 2.90 -2.30 20.41
C PHE A 356 1.63 -2.99 20.93
N ILE A 357 1.81 -3.84 21.94
CA ILE A 357 0.72 -4.53 22.64
C ILE A 357 0.71 -4.03 24.08
N SER A 358 -0.37 -3.34 24.47
CA SER A 358 -0.47 -2.61 25.74
C SER A 358 -0.30 -3.46 27.01
N LYS A 359 -0.40 -4.80 26.92
CA LYS A 359 -0.23 -5.72 28.06
C LYS A 359 1.05 -6.57 28.02
N ALA A 360 1.73 -6.67 26.88
CA ALA A 360 2.92 -7.52 26.73
C ALA A 360 4.21 -6.69 26.83
N ASN A 361 4.20 -5.47 26.31
CA ASN A 361 5.42 -4.68 26.17
C ASN A 361 5.61 -3.77 27.38
N ASP A 362 6.86 -3.58 27.83
CA ASP A 362 7.16 -2.58 28.86
C ASP A 362 6.77 -1.19 28.34
N SER A 363 5.99 -0.46 29.16
CA SER A 363 5.45 0.83 28.77
C SER A 363 6.53 1.89 28.56
N ARG A 364 7.64 1.83 29.30
CA ARG A 364 8.78 2.77 29.15
C ARG A 364 9.52 2.51 27.85
N LEU A 365 9.83 1.25 27.54
CA LEU A 365 10.46 0.86 26.28
C LEU A 365 9.57 1.26 25.09
N SER A 366 8.29 0.90 25.14
CA SER A 366 7.33 1.24 24.09
C SER A 366 7.19 2.75 23.90
N ASN A 367 7.18 3.51 25.01
CA ASN A 367 7.13 4.96 25.00
C ASN A 367 8.37 5.58 24.36
N ALA A 368 9.57 5.14 24.75
CA ALA A 368 10.83 5.64 24.19
C ALA A 368 10.94 5.34 22.68
N ILE A 369 10.68 4.09 22.27
CA ILE A 369 10.79 3.67 20.85
C ILE A 369 9.76 4.38 19.98
N SER A 370 8.50 4.49 20.42
CA SER A 370 7.48 5.24 19.69
C SER A 370 7.81 6.72 19.57
N THR A 371 8.43 7.32 20.60
CA THR A 371 8.90 8.71 20.58
C THR A 371 10.03 8.88 19.56
N ILE A 372 11.03 7.99 19.54
CA ILE A 372 12.12 8.00 18.55
C ILE A 372 11.57 7.84 17.13
N LEU A 373 10.70 6.87 16.88
CA LEU A 373 10.07 6.67 15.58
C LEU A 373 9.24 7.88 15.15
N ALA A 374 8.49 8.49 16.07
CA ALA A 374 7.73 9.71 15.78
C ALA A 374 8.63 10.89 15.43
N VAL A 375 9.79 11.02 16.07
CA VAL A 375 10.78 12.07 15.74
C VAL A 375 11.42 11.80 14.38
N LEU A 376 11.85 10.58 14.10
CA LEU A 376 12.65 10.27 12.91
C LEU A 376 11.80 10.05 11.65
N ASN A 377 10.53 9.67 11.79
CA ASN A 377 9.61 9.57 10.65
C ASN A 377 9.35 10.94 10.04
N ILE A 378 9.48 11.09 8.72
CA ILE A 378 9.25 12.34 8.00
C ILE A 378 8.05 12.18 7.07
N PRO A 379 6.85 12.60 7.51
CA PRO A 379 5.67 12.60 6.66
C PRO A 379 5.69 13.77 5.67
N THR A 380 4.80 13.70 4.68
CA THR A 380 4.66 14.68 3.60
C THR A 380 4.67 16.13 4.07
N ILE A 381 3.96 16.46 5.15
CA ILE A 381 3.86 17.84 5.66
C ILE A 381 5.19 18.36 6.23
N GLU A 382 6.01 17.49 6.82
CA GLU A 382 7.32 17.86 7.36
C GLU A 382 8.36 18.01 6.25
N LEU A 383 8.30 17.14 5.22
CA LEU A 383 9.22 17.21 4.08
C LEU A 383 8.92 18.41 3.17
N GLY A 384 7.63 18.75 2.98
CA GLY A 384 7.22 19.81 2.06
C GLY A 384 7.79 19.59 0.65
N SER A 385 8.36 20.64 0.06
CA SER A 385 9.00 20.61 -1.27
C SER A 385 10.52 20.48 -1.21
N ILE A 386 11.06 19.92 -0.12
CA ILE A 386 12.50 19.69 0.01
C ILE A 386 12.90 18.57 -0.97
N PRO A 387 13.81 18.85 -1.93
CA PRO A 387 14.27 17.83 -2.85
C PRO A 387 15.25 16.87 -2.16
N LEU A 388 15.14 15.60 -2.51
CA LEU A 388 16.10 14.57 -2.09
C LEU A 388 16.76 13.95 -3.33
N ALA A 389 17.92 13.33 -3.16
CA ALA A 389 18.70 12.73 -4.22
C ALA A 389 18.97 11.26 -3.94
N HIS A 390 18.78 10.41 -4.95
CA HIS A 390 19.25 9.03 -4.96
C HIS A 390 20.37 8.90 -6.01
N TYR A 391 21.56 8.51 -5.58
CA TYR A 391 22.71 8.35 -6.46
C TYR A 391 22.80 6.91 -6.95
N THR A 392 23.01 6.73 -8.24
CA THR A 392 23.08 5.40 -8.85
C THR A 392 24.01 5.39 -10.07
N SER A 393 24.34 4.20 -10.56
CA SER A 393 25.15 4.06 -11.78
C SER A 393 24.32 4.32 -13.05
N PRO A 394 24.96 4.67 -14.19
CA PRO A 394 24.27 4.84 -15.45
C PRO A 394 23.49 3.61 -15.88
N ILE A 395 24.05 2.40 -15.77
CA ILE A 395 23.36 1.17 -16.14
C ILE A 395 22.08 0.94 -15.32
N VAL A 396 22.11 1.20 -14.01
CA VAL A 396 20.92 1.07 -13.15
C VAL A 396 19.91 2.15 -13.50
N CYS A 397 20.36 3.39 -13.69
CA CYS A 397 19.51 4.49 -14.16
C CYS A 397 18.77 4.12 -15.46
N HIS A 398 19.44 3.54 -16.45
CA HIS A 398 18.81 3.14 -17.72
C HIS A 398 17.72 2.08 -17.50
N LYS A 399 17.99 1.07 -16.69
CA LYS A 399 17.01 0.02 -16.34
C LYS A 399 15.79 0.56 -15.61
N LEU A 400 15.99 1.51 -14.68
CA LEU A 400 14.90 2.13 -13.94
C LEU A 400 13.97 2.94 -14.84
N PHE A 401 14.49 3.55 -15.91
CA PHE A 401 13.71 4.31 -16.88
C PHE A 401 13.27 3.50 -18.11
N GLY A 402 13.59 2.21 -18.19
CA GLY A 402 13.28 1.35 -19.35
C GLY A 402 13.98 1.78 -20.64
N ILE A 403 15.20 2.33 -20.52
CA ILE A 403 16.01 2.74 -21.65
C ILE A 403 16.79 1.53 -22.15
N GLY A 404 16.43 1.03 -23.33
CA GLY A 404 17.13 -0.08 -24.00
C GLY A 404 16.75 -1.48 -23.51
N ASP A 405 16.03 -1.59 -22.39
CA ASP A 405 15.59 -2.84 -21.74
C ASP A 405 14.18 -2.67 -21.14
N GLU A 406 13.61 -3.76 -20.61
CA GLU A 406 12.38 -3.71 -19.80
C GLU A 406 12.55 -2.85 -18.54
N ILE A 407 11.49 -2.10 -18.21
CA ILE A 407 11.46 -1.22 -17.04
C ILE A 407 11.56 -2.05 -15.77
N ASN A 408 12.54 -1.73 -14.93
CA ASN A 408 12.69 -2.32 -13.61
C ASN A 408 12.23 -1.34 -12.51
N PRO A 409 11.53 -1.80 -11.47
CA PRO A 409 11.21 -0.97 -10.32
C PRO A 409 12.48 -0.62 -9.51
N LEU A 410 12.44 0.50 -8.80
CA LEU A 410 13.34 0.81 -7.69
C LEU A 410 13.31 -0.35 -6.70
N ARG A 411 14.47 -0.71 -6.18
CA ARG A 411 14.68 -1.83 -5.26
C ARG A 411 15.05 -1.28 -3.89
N ILE A 412 14.57 -1.91 -2.82
CA ILE A 412 15.17 -1.76 -1.48
C ILE A 412 16.11 -2.94 -1.26
N GLY A 413 17.38 -2.64 -1.00
CA GLY A 413 18.46 -3.64 -0.90
C GLY A 413 18.69 -4.08 0.53
N SER A 414 19.22 -5.29 0.70
CA SER A 414 19.63 -5.80 2.02
C SER A 414 20.71 -4.94 2.68
N SER A 415 20.58 -4.70 3.98
CA SER A 415 21.54 -3.92 4.79
C SER A 415 22.90 -4.59 4.97
N THR A 416 23.01 -5.90 4.73
CA THR A 416 24.17 -6.73 5.09
C THR A 416 25.48 -6.31 4.42
N TYR A 417 25.42 -5.77 3.20
CA TYR A 417 26.59 -5.41 2.40
C TYR A 417 26.61 -3.93 2.04
N MET A 418 26.12 -3.09 2.96
CA MET A 418 26.17 -1.63 2.81
C MET A 418 27.60 -1.13 3.00
N ASN A 419 27.86 0.09 2.49
CA ASN A 419 29.19 0.70 2.58
C ASN A 419 29.62 1.03 4.03
N ASP A 420 28.66 1.16 4.94
CA ASP A 420 28.92 1.35 6.36
C ASP A 420 28.95 -0.01 7.09
N PRO A 421 30.11 -0.48 7.59
CA PRO A 421 30.20 -1.73 8.31
C PRO A 421 29.64 -1.68 9.76
N SER A 422 29.36 -0.48 10.29
CA SER A 422 28.73 -0.28 11.61
C SER A 422 27.20 -0.18 11.53
N GLU A 423 26.63 -0.35 10.33
CA GLU A 423 25.20 -0.33 10.07
C GLU A 423 24.45 -1.27 11.03
N GLY A 424 23.53 -0.72 11.83
CA GLY A 424 22.79 -1.44 12.86
C GLY A 424 23.57 -1.79 14.13
N LYS A 425 24.84 -1.39 14.28
CA LYS A 425 25.66 -1.58 15.49
C LYS A 425 25.78 -0.31 16.33
N THR A 426 25.88 0.85 15.68
CA THR A 426 26.12 2.14 16.34
C THR A 426 25.14 2.44 17.48
N LEU A 427 23.84 2.17 17.29
CA LEU A 427 22.85 2.40 18.35
C LEU A 427 23.06 1.45 19.53
N LEU A 428 23.38 0.18 19.27
CA LEU A 428 23.56 -0.82 20.32
C LEU A 428 24.79 -0.50 21.17
N GLU A 429 25.88 -0.09 20.52
CA GLU A 429 27.09 0.42 21.18
C GLU A 429 26.80 1.65 22.04
N PHE A 430 26.02 2.62 21.51
CA PHE A 430 25.60 3.80 22.26
C PHE A 430 24.76 3.46 23.51
N LEU A 431 23.97 2.40 23.43
CA LEU A 431 23.09 1.95 24.51
C LEU A 431 23.77 0.96 25.49
N ASP A 432 25.06 0.67 25.33
CA ASP A 432 25.82 -0.35 26.08
C ASP A 432 25.17 -1.74 26.06
N VAL A 433 24.51 -2.07 24.94
CA VAL A 433 23.91 -3.40 24.73
C VAL A 433 24.98 -4.30 24.13
N GLN A 434 25.64 -5.11 24.95
CA GLN A 434 26.63 -6.09 24.47
C GLN A 434 25.95 -7.22 23.69
N ASP A 435 26.46 -7.52 22.49
CA ASP A 435 26.26 -8.83 21.85
C ASP A 435 27.06 -9.87 22.64
N LEU A 436 26.46 -10.42 23.70
CA LEU A 436 27.01 -11.53 24.48
C LEU A 436 26.88 -12.85 23.69
N GLU A 437 27.54 -12.95 22.54
CA GLU A 437 27.70 -14.24 21.85
C GLU A 437 29.19 -14.58 21.74
N LEU A 438 29.73 -15.12 22.84
CA LEU A 438 30.92 -15.96 22.82
C LEU A 438 30.55 -17.36 22.28
N GLU A 439 30.02 -17.42 21.06
CA GLU A 439 29.70 -18.69 20.40
C GLU A 439 30.57 -18.87 19.15
N ASN A 440 31.25 -20.01 19.05
CA ASN A 440 32.02 -20.40 17.86
C ASN A 440 31.13 -20.69 16.64
N LYS A 441 29.82 -20.44 16.75
CA LYS A 441 28.79 -20.59 15.74
C LYS A 441 27.79 -19.46 15.94
N VAL A 442 27.64 -18.59 14.94
CA VAL A 442 26.59 -17.56 14.91
C VAL A 442 25.55 -18.05 13.91
N ASP A 443 24.32 -18.23 14.35
CA ASP A 443 23.21 -18.55 13.44
C ASP A 443 22.79 -17.28 12.67
N TYR A 444 22.44 -17.43 11.39
CA TYR A 444 22.00 -16.29 10.60
C TYR A 444 20.65 -15.76 11.12
N PRO A 445 20.45 -14.43 11.22
CA PRO A 445 19.18 -13.86 11.60
C PRO A 445 18.06 -14.29 10.65
N THR A 446 16.92 -14.71 11.21
CA THR A 446 15.72 -15.06 10.43
C THR A 446 15.20 -13.87 9.61
N TYR A 447 15.34 -12.66 10.16
CA TYR A 447 14.91 -11.40 9.55
C TYR A 447 16.11 -10.59 9.07
N ASN A 448 15.93 -9.88 7.96
CA ASN A 448 16.92 -8.94 7.44
C ASN A 448 16.27 -7.57 7.23
N ALA A 449 17.07 -6.51 7.37
CA ALA A 449 16.65 -5.16 7.04
C ALA A 449 16.91 -4.88 5.55
N PHE A 450 15.93 -4.29 4.89
CA PHE A 450 16.00 -3.87 3.51
C PHE A 450 15.70 -2.38 3.43
N PHE A 451 16.52 -1.60 2.74
CA PHE A 451 16.26 -0.19 2.55
C PHE A 451 16.84 0.38 1.25
N THR A 452 16.31 1.53 0.87
CA THR A 452 16.92 2.41 -0.13
C THR A 452 17.11 3.79 0.46
N CYS A 453 18.23 4.41 0.09
CA CYS A 453 18.73 5.62 0.72
C CYS A 453 18.54 6.83 -0.20
N PHE A 454 18.24 7.96 0.41
CA PHE A 454 18.16 9.27 -0.23
C PHE A 454 18.98 10.26 0.59
N SER A 455 19.49 11.30 -0.07
CA SER A 455 20.30 12.35 0.57
C SER A 455 19.65 13.72 0.32
N SER A 456 19.71 14.64 1.29
CA SER A 456 19.38 16.05 1.02
C SER A 456 20.44 16.77 0.16
N ARG A 457 21.58 16.14 -0.11
CA ARG A 457 22.67 16.71 -0.92
C ARG A 457 22.46 16.42 -2.40
N VAL A 458 21.63 17.25 -3.03
CA VAL A 458 21.36 17.20 -4.48
C VAL A 458 22.56 17.74 -5.26
N ASN A 459 23.01 17.00 -6.29
CA ASN A 459 24.15 17.37 -7.13
C ASN A 459 25.42 17.70 -6.30
N ASP A 460 25.84 16.75 -5.48
CA ASP A 460 26.98 16.87 -4.57
C ASP A 460 28.15 15.99 -5.02
N LEU A 461 29.35 16.55 -4.94
CA LEU A 461 30.56 15.90 -5.46
C LEU A 461 30.92 14.64 -4.69
N ASN A 462 30.82 14.68 -3.36
CA ASN A 462 31.17 13.53 -2.52
C ASN A 462 30.18 12.40 -2.75
N GLN A 463 28.90 12.72 -2.91
CA GLN A 463 27.88 11.74 -3.24
C GLN A 463 28.12 11.08 -4.61
N PHE A 464 28.46 11.87 -5.64
CA PHE A 464 28.86 11.32 -6.94
C PHE A 464 30.10 10.43 -6.88
N ARG A 465 31.11 10.79 -6.08
CA ARG A 465 32.36 10.02 -5.95
C ARG A 465 32.15 8.69 -5.25
N LEU A 466 31.31 8.67 -4.22
CA LEU A 466 31.07 7.49 -3.40
C LEU A 466 30.02 6.55 -4.01
N TYR A 467 28.91 7.10 -4.48
CA TYR A 467 27.70 6.36 -4.83
C TYR A 467 27.33 6.42 -6.32
N GLY A 468 27.74 7.49 -7.02
CA GLY A 468 27.45 7.71 -8.43
C GLY A 468 28.63 7.36 -9.35
N LYS A 469 29.05 6.10 -9.38
CA LYS A 469 30.14 5.64 -10.25
C LYS A 469 29.83 4.34 -11.00
N GLU A 470 30.41 4.18 -12.17
CA GLU A 470 30.44 2.97 -12.98
C GLU A 470 31.88 2.74 -13.44
N ASP A 471 32.30 1.48 -13.57
CA ASP A 471 33.68 1.10 -13.92
C ASP A 471 34.77 1.71 -13.01
N GLY A 472 34.42 2.04 -11.76
CA GLY A 472 35.32 2.72 -10.83
C GLY A 472 35.59 4.20 -11.16
N ILE A 473 34.94 4.77 -12.18
CA ILE A 473 35.17 6.15 -12.61
C ILE A 473 34.33 7.09 -11.74
N GLU A 474 34.99 7.91 -10.92
CA GLU A 474 34.33 8.90 -10.08
C GLU A 474 33.41 9.85 -10.88
N ALA A 475 32.24 10.15 -10.32
CA ALA A 475 31.23 11.06 -10.90
C ALA A 475 30.79 10.72 -12.33
N SER A 476 30.78 9.43 -12.67
CA SER A 476 30.20 8.93 -13.92
C SER A 476 28.72 8.55 -13.81
N GLY A 477 28.18 8.48 -12.60
CA GLY A 477 26.80 8.07 -12.31
C GLY A 477 25.75 9.15 -12.52
N CYS A 478 24.57 8.87 -11.99
CA CYS A 478 23.38 9.69 -12.09
C CYS A 478 22.90 10.07 -10.68
N CYS A 479 22.50 11.33 -10.50
CA CYS A 479 21.76 11.82 -9.35
C CYS A 479 20.28 11.93 -9.72
N LEU A 480 19.46 11.05 -9.15
CA LEU A 480 18.01 11.04 -9.35
C LEU A 480 17.37 11.95 -8.29
N VAL A 481 16.90 13.11 -8.70
CA VAL A 481 16.29 14.11 -7.80
C VAL A 481 14.79 13.87 -7.70
N VAL A 482 14.29 13.79 -6.49
CA VAL A 482 12.88 13.51 -6.16
C VAL A 482 12.30 14.63 -5.31
N ASN A 483 10.97 14.75 -5.28
CA ASN A 483 10.20 15.66 -4.43
C ASN A 483 10.46 17.17 -4.66
N LYS A 484 10.92 17.57 -5.84
CA LYS A 484 11.03 19.01 -6.18
C LYS A 484 9.67 19.70 -6.17
N ASN A 485 8.62 18.96 -6.49
CA ASN A 485 7.25 19.47 -6.55
C ASN A 485 6.45 19.22 -5.25
N GLY A 486 7.03 18.55 -4.24
CA GLY A 486 6.35 18.25 -2.97
C GLY A 486 5.27 17.16 -3.04
N ASP A 487 5.25 16.36 -4.11
CA ASP A 487 4.21 15.40 -4.47
C ASP A 487 4.68 13.93 -4.42
N TRP A 488 5.92 13.68 -4.01
CA TRP A 488 6.45 12.31 -3.96
C TRP A 488 5.87 11.48 -2.81
N LEU A 489 6.04 11.96 -1.57
CA LEU A 489 5.53 11.26 -0.40
C LEU A 489 4.00 11.32 -0.39
N LYS A 490 3.40 10.14 -0.36
CA LYS A 490 1.96 9.95 -0.12
C LYS A 490 1.78 9.39 1.29
N GLU A 491 0.54 9.16 1.67
CA GLU A 491 0.21 8.51 2.94
C GLU A 491 0.87 7.13 3.02
N VAL A 492 1.31 6.77 4.22
CA VAL A 492 2.12 5.57 4.50
C VAL A 492 1.54 4.84 5.70
N ASP A 493 1.58 3.50 5.67
CA ASP A 493 1.33 2.67 6.84
C ASP A 493 2.62 2.59 7.67
N LEU A 494 2.64 3.24 8.84
CA LEU A 494 3.81 3.27 9.73
C LEU A 494 4.19 1.89 10.28
N SER A 495 3.29 0.90 10.21
CA SER A 495 3.59 -0.46 10.62
C SER A 495 4.24 -1.31 9.52
N SER A 496 4.10 -0.92 8.25
CA SER A 496 4.56 -1.70 7.10
C SER A 496 6.04 -2.13 7.21
N PRO A 497 6.98 -1.28 7.69
CA PRO A 497 8.38 -1.69 7.88
C PRO A 497 8.57 -2.83 8.86
N PHE A 498 7.72 -2.95 9.88
CA PHE A 498 7.98 -3.76 11.09
C PHE A 498 7.00 -4.90 11.28
N ARG A 499 6.02 -5.00 10.38
CA ARG A 499 4.90 -5.93 10.44
C ARG A 499 5.31 -7.40 10.60
N SER A 500 6.41 -7.80 9.97
CA SER A 500 6.95 -9.15 10.07
C SER A 500 7.34 -9.50 11.53
N LEU A 501 7.97 -8.55 12.23
CA LEU A 501 8.28 -8.63 13.65
C LEU A 501 7.01 -8.50 14.52
N ALA A 502 6.18 -7.48 14.29
CA ALA A 502 5.00 -7.19 15.11
C ALA A 502 3.93 -8.31 15.05
N SER A 503 3.82 -9.03 13.92
CA SER A 503 2.89 -10.15 13.77
C SER A 503 3.24 -11.33 14.67
N THR A 504 4.54 -11.58 14.88
CA THR A 504 5.04 -12.62 15.80
C THR A 504 4.59 -12.36 17.24
N GLN A 505 4.56 -11.10 17.68
CA GLN A 505 4.15 -10.72 19.03
C GLN A 505 2.63 -10.79 19.27
N LYS A 506 1.83 -10.40 18.27
CA LYS A 506 0.36 -10.35 18.43
C LYS A 506 -0.33 -11.72 18.28
N GLY A 507 0.42 -12.81 18.09
CA GLY A 507 -0.13 -14.15 17.82
C GLY A 507 -0.96 -14.20 16.52
N TYR A 508 -0.82 -13.20 15.66
CA TYR A 508 -1.41 -13.18 14.33
C TYR A 508 -0.42 -13.89 13.40
N ALA A 509 -0.84 -14.98 12.72
CA ALA A 509 -0.17 -15.41 11.49
C ALA A 509 0.06 -14.16 10.62
N GLU A 510 1.20 -14.06 9.91
CA GLU A 510 1.76 -12.93 9.13
C GLU A 510 0.75 -12.16 8.23
N ASN A 511 -0.31 -11.64 8.84
CA ASN A 511 -1.52 -11.08 8.26
C ASN A 511 -1.46 -9.59 8.55
N GLY A 512 -0.44 -8.96 7.98
CA GLY A 512 -0.35 -7.51 7.88
C GLY A 512 -1.69 -6.84 7.70
N LEU A 513 -2.02 -5.91 8.60
CA LEU A 513 -3.24 -5.07 8.66
C LEU A 513 -4.31 -5.41 7.62
N GLN A 514 -4.77 -6.65 7.64
CA GLN A 514 -6.04 -7.00 7.04
C GLN A 514 -7.05 -6.83 8.16
N ASP A 515 -7.79 -5.75 7.97
CA ASP A 515 -9.08 -5.46 8.55
C ASP A 515 -9.82 -6.75 8.91
N LYS A 516 -10.05 -6.92 10.22
CA LYS A 516 -10.85 -8.02 10.80
C LYS A 516 -12.26 -8.06 10.23
N ASN A 517 -12.68 -7.04 9.48
CA ASN A 517 -14.02 -6.90 8.95
C ASN A 517 -14.09 -6.71 7.42
N SER A 518 -12.99 -6.95 6.67
CA SER A 518 -12.96 -6.88 5.19
C SER A 518 -13.72 -8.01 4.48
N HIS A 519 -14.65 -8.68 5.18
CA HIS A 519 -15.19 -9.98 4.81
C HIS A 519 -16.25 -10.00 3.70
N LYS A 520 -16.44 -8.89 2.98
CA LYS A 520 -17.34 -8.84 1.82
C LYS A 520 -16.67 -8.17 0.63
N LEU A 521 -16.99 -8.71 -0.55
CA LEU A 521 -16.62 -8.20 -1.88
C LEU A 521 -16.57 -6.67 -1.91
N PRO A 522 -15.65 -6.04 -2.66
CA PRO A 522 -15.21 -4.71 -2.34
C PRO A 522 -16.36 -3.71 -2.49
N GLU A 523 -16.95 -3.33 -1.36
CA GLU A 523 -17.24 -1.93 -1.10
C GLU A 523 -15.87 -1.22 -1.10
N ILE A 524 -15.33 -1.03 -2.30
CA ILE A 524 -14.26 -0.08 -2.59
C ILE A 524 -14.68 1.21 -1.90
N GLU A 525 -13.80 1.83 -1.12
CA GLU A 525 -13.62 3.29 -1.18
C GLU A 525 -12.58 3.81 -0.19
N LEU A 526 -12.37 3.21 1.00
CA LEU A 526 -11.29 3.66 1.89
C LEU A 526 -9.89 3.20 1.45
N SER A 527 -9.80 2.30 0.46
CA SER A 527 -8.57 1.59 0.08
C SER A 527 -7.73 2.24 -1.01
N ILE A 528 -8.06 3.45 -1.48
CA ILE A 528 -7.29 4.16 -2.52
C ILE A 528 -5.82 4.37 -2.09
N PHE A 529 -5.55 4.37 -0.78
CA PHE A 529 -4.21 4.51 -0.20
C PHE A 529 -3.58 3.19 0.31
N GLN A 530 -4.25 2.03 0.16
CA GLN A 530 -3.89 0.79 0.88
C GLN A 530 -2.72 -0.04 0.29
N PHE A 531 -1.95 0.46 -0.67
CA PHE A 531 -0.73 -0.24 -1.11
C PHE A 531 0.51 0.35 -0.45
N GLU A 532 1.25 -0.53 0.22
CA GLU A 532 2.34 -0.26 1.18
C GLU A 532 3.45 0.63 0.62
N LYS A 533 3.24 1.94 0.67
CA LYS A 533 4.33 2.89 0.63
C LYS A 533 5.02 2.88 1.99
N LEU A 534 6.33 2.75 1.96
CA LEU A 534 7.13 2.75 3.18
C LEU A 534 7.24 4.18 3.71
N PRO A 535 7.20 4.39 5.04
CA PRO A 535 7.55 5.65 5.66
C PRO A 535 8.99 6.05 5.35
N LEU A 536 9.19 7.35 5.11
CA LEU A 536 10.52 7.95 5.06
C LEU A 536 11.00 8.23 6.48
N TYR A 537 12.21 7.79 6.81
CA TYR A 537 12.87 8.11 8.07
C TYR A 537 14.12 8.94 7.82
N GLN A 538 14.35 9.95 8.63
CA GLN A 538 15.62 10.67 8.70
C GLN A 538 16.58 9.91 9.59
N ILE A 539 17.85 9.81 9.18
CA ILE A 539 18.90 9.16 9.97
C ILE A 539 19.51 10.13 10.97
N ALA A 540 19.64 9.67 12.22
CA ALA A 540 20.35 10.36 13.27
C ALA A 540 21.80 9.85 13.37
N TYR A 541 22.74 10.74 13.67
CA TYR A 541 24.16 10.39 13.74
C TYR A 541 24.66 10.44 15.18
N ILE A 542 25.37 9.38 15.59
CA ILE A 542 25.97 9.27 16.92
C ILE A 542 27.47 9.54 16.81
N ALA A 543 27.95 10.47 17.63
CA ALA A 543 29.34 10.86 17.72
C ALA A 543 29.92 10.46 19.07
N TYR A 544 31.15 9.98 19.07
CA TYR A 544 31.96 9.83 20.28
C TYR A 544 32.73 11.12 20.52
N GLU A 545 32.81 11.61 21.76
CA GLU A 545 33.65 12.77 22.06
C GLU A 545 35.12 12.40 21.85
N ASP A 546 35.77 13.06 20.90
CA ASP A 546 37.21 12.98 20.65
C ASP A 546 37.79 14.38 20.37
N GLU A 547 39.11 14.46 20.17
CA GLU A 547 39.79 15.74 19.91
C GLU A 547 39.37 16.42 18.60
N TYR A 548 38.70 15.72 17.69
CA TYR A 548 38.39 16.17 16.32
C TYR A 548 36.91 16.54 16.12
N ILE A 549 36.02 16.09 17.01
CA ILE A 549 34.59 16.35 16.97
C ILE A 549 34.28 17.54 17.88
N SER A 550 34.17 18.73 17.29
CA SER A 550 33.75 19.91 18.04
C SER A 550 32.31 19.75 18.54
N ARG A 551 32.06 20.10 19.81
CA ARG A 551 30.74 19.99 20.45
C ARG A 551 29.62 20.67 19.67
N GLU A 552 29.93 21.75 18.96
CA GLU A 552 29.00 22.51 18.12
C GLU A 552 28.46 21.75 16.91
N LYS A 553 29.14 20.68 16.46
CA LYS A 553 28.68 19.85 15.34
C LYS A 553 27.60 18.84 15.75
N CYS A 554 27.42 18.59 17.05
CA CYS A 554 26.37 17.76 17.61
C CYS A 554 25.33 18.64 18.32
N GLY A 555 24.04 18.36 18.14
CA GLY A 555 22.97 19.19 18.69
C GLY A 555 22.76 18.98 20.19
N ARG A 556 23.02 17.77 20.68
CA ARG A 556 22.87 17.33 22.08
C ARG A 556 24.00 16.40 22.48
N TRP A 557 24.37 16.41 23.77
CA TRP A 557 25.43 15.59 24.34
C TRP A 557 24.93 14.85 25.59
N PHE A 558 25.35 13.61 25.73
CA PHE A 558 25.01 12.70 26.83
C PHE A 558 26.30 12.27 27.54
N GLU A 559 26.26 12.19 28.87
CA GLU A 559 27.36 11.67 29.69
C GLU A 559 27.03 10.24 30.12
N MET A 560 27.88 9.29 29.73
CA MET A 560 27.73 7.86 30.03
C MET A 560 28.95 7.33 30.80
N PRO A 561 28.82 6.20 31.53
CA PRO A 561 29.93 5.64 32.31
C PRO A 561 31.21 5.37 31.50
N HIS A 562 31.06 5.05 30.21
CA HIS A 562 32.13 4.67 29.28
C HIS A 562 32.52 5.78 28.29
N GLY A 563 31.92 6.98 28.35
CA GLY A 563 32.29 8.11 27.48
C GLY A 563 31.23 9.19 27.35
N LYS A 564 31.53 10.26 26.61
CA LYS A 564 30.54 11.28 26.21
C LYS A 564 30.13 11.07 24.77
N PHE A 565 28.84 11.16 24.52
CA PHE A 565 28.24 10.88 23.22
C PHE A 565 27.44 12.07 22.74
N GLY A 566 27.57 12.39 21.46
CA GLY A 566 26.82 13.47 20.81
C GLY A 566 25.81 12.92 19.81
N ILE A 567 24.62 13.52 19.76
CA ILE A 567 23.63 13.22 18.73
C ILE A 567 23.53 14.39 17.76
N ARG A 568 23.64 14.08 16.46
CA ARG A 568 23.43 15.02 15.36
C ARG A 568 22.20 14.59 14.55
N LEU A 569 21.18 15.44 14.55
CA LEU A 569 20.03 15.36 13.65
C LEU A 569 19.98 16.66 12.85
N LYS A 570 20.02 16.58 11.52
CA LYS A 570 19.99 17.79 10.69
C LYS A 570 18.59 18.41 10.67
N PRO A 571 18.43 19.75 10.69
CA PRO A 571 17.13 20.38 10.44
C PRO A 571 16.53 19.95 9.10
N ILE A 572 15.20 19.79 9.07
CA ILE A 572 14.43 19.59 7.84
C ILE A 572 13.72 20.89 7.51
N GLY A 573 14.11 21.48 6.39
CA GLY A 573 13.60 22.79 5.96
C GLY A 573 13.93 23.90 6.95
N ASP A 574 13.15 24.98 6.90
CA ASP A 574 13.44 26.21 7.63
C ASP A 574 12.70 26.33 8.98
N ASN A 575 11.92 25.32 9.38
CA ASN A 575 11.12 25.35 10.62
C ASN A 575 11.98 25.03 11.85
N LYS A 576 12.76 26.02 12.30
CA LYS A 576 13.66 25.90 13.46
C LYS A 576 12.93 25.52 14.76
N LYS A 577 11.71 26.02 14.98
CA LYS A 577 10.92 25.72 16.19
C LYS A 577 10.53 24.24 16.26
N TRP A 578 10.03 23.70 15.14
CA TRP A 578 9.72 22.28 15.05
C TRP A 578 10.96 21.40 15.15
N HIS A 579 12.07 21.81 14.53
CA HIS A 579 13.33 21.07 14.65
C HIS A 579 13.83 21.01 16.10
N GLU A 580 13.80 22.12 16.84
CA GLU A 580 14.18 22.16 18.24
C GLU A 580 13.27 21.25 19.10
N PHE A 581 11.96 21.30 18.85
CA PHE A 581 11.00 20.40 19.50
C PHE A 581 11.35 18.92 19.25
N ARG A 582 11.67 18.55 17.99
CA ARG A 582 12.09 17.19 17.62
C ARG A 582 13.38 16.77 18.32
N LEU A 583 14.38 17.67 18.40
CA LEU A 583 15.63 17.40 19.09
C LEU A 583 15.41 17.16 20.59
N THR A 584 14.61 17.99 21.26
CA THR A 584 14.27 17.79 22.68
C THR A 584 13.55 16.45 22.90
N LYS A 585 12.59 16.08 22.03
CA LYS A 585 11.90 14.79 22.14
C LYS A 585 12.80 13.59 21.86
N LEU A 586 13.77 13.71 20.96
CA LEU A 586 14.76 12.66 20.72
C LEU A 586 15.65 12.48 21.96
N GLU A 587 16.09 13.58 22.55
CA GLU A 587 16.92 13.59 23.76
C GLU A 587 16.21 12.93 24.95
N GLU A 588 14.97 13.36 25.23
CA GLU A 588 14.13 12.77 26.28
C GLU A 588 13.97 11.25 26.07
N ALA A 589 13.69 10.82 24.83
CA ALA A 589 13.46 9.40 24.53
C ALA A 589 14.73 8.55 24.63
N LEU A 590 15.87 9.05 24.16
CA LEU A 590 17.15 8.35 24.29
C LEU A 590 17.55 8.23 25.77
N GLN A 591 17.34 9.29 26.57
CA GLN A 591 17.61 9.23 28.01
C GLN A 591 16.70 8.22 28.72
N GLU A 592 15.41 8.18 28.38
CA GLU A 592 14.47 7.19 28.91
C GLU A 592 14.89 5.77 28.52
N LEU A 593 15.29 5.57 27.26
CA LEU A 593 15.76 4.28 26.76
C LEU A 593 17.02 3.82 27.50
N MET A 594 18.04 4.68 27.62
CA MET A 594 19.27 4.37 28.36
C MET A 594 18.98 4.02 29.83
N ASN A 595 18.15 4.81 30.50
CA ASN A 595 17.75 4.55 31.88
C ASN A 595 16.99 3.23 32.02
N PHE A 596 16.14 2.88 31.05
CA PHE A 596 15.43 1.61 31.04
C PHE A 596 16.40 0.44 30.91
N LEU A 597 17.35 0.52 29.97
CA LEU A 597 18.31 -0.55 29.69
C LEU A 597 19.31 -0.76 30.85
N HIS A 598 19.86 0.31 31.43
CA HIS A 598 20.78 0.20 32.57
C HIS A 598 20.15 -0.41 33.84
N ASN A 599 18.83 -0.25 34.01
CA ASN A 599 18.12 -0.78 35.18
C ASN A 599 17.56 -2.19 34.95
N LYS A 600 17.75 -2.78 33.77
CA LYS A 600 17.18 -4.07 33.41
C LYS A 600 18.20 -5.19 33.63
N ASN A 601 17.82 -6.19 34.44
CA ASN A 601 18.72 -7.28 34.82
C ASN A 601 18.95 -8.32 33.71
N SER A 602 17.99 -8.49 32.79
CA SER A 602 18.08 -9.40 31.63
C SER A 602 17.24 -8.89 30.46
N PHE A 603 17.75 -9.05 29.23
CA PHE A 603 17.01 -8.75 28.01
C PHE A 603 16.18 -9.95 27.60
N GLU A 604 14.87 -9.79 27.54
CA GLU A 604 14.00 -10.78 26.93
C GLU A 604 14.09 -10.64 25.39
N GLU A 605 13.79 -11.73 24.67
CA GLU A 605 13.81 -11.73 23.21
C GLU A 605 12.83 -10.69 22.62
N GLU A 606 11.73 -10.42 23.34
CA GLU A 606 10.74 -9.39 22.99
C GLU A 606 11.33 -7.96 23.04
N ASP A 607 12.22 -7.67 24.00
CA ASP A 607 12.88 -6.37 24.10
C ASP A 607 13.82 -6.15 22.91
N LYS A 608 14.60 -7.18 22.56
CA LYS A 608 15.52 -7.16 21.41
C LYS A 608 14.75 -6.90 20.11
N GLN A 609 13.62 -7.60 19.90
CA GLN A 609 12.77 -7.39 18.73
C GLN A 609 12.20 -5.97 18.66
N ILE A 610 11.87 -5.34 19.78
CA ILE A 610 11.38 -3.96 19.81
C ILE A 610 12.51 -2.97 19.44
N LEU A 611 13.75 -3.23 19.89
CA LEU A 611 14.91 -2.40 19.52
C LEU A 611 15.20 -2.45 18.01
N GLU A 612 14.91 -3.56 17.34
CA GLU A 612 15.05 -3.68 15.87
C GLU A 612 14.24 -2.62 15.11
N TYR A 613 13.17 -2.06 15.69
CA TYR A 613 12.38 -1.00 15.05
C TYR A 613 13.18 0.27 14.77
N ILE A 614 14.22 0.55 15.58
CA ILE A 614 15.03 1.76 15.45
C ILE A 614 16.50 1.48 15.15
N ARG A 615 16.93 0.21 15.20
CA ARG A 615 18.32 -0.23 15.02
C ARG A 615 19.00 0.38 13.78
N TYR A 616 18.29 0.40 12.65
CA TYR A 616 18.79 0.90 11.37
C TYR A 616 18.41 2.37 11.09
N LEU A 617 18.10 3.15 12.11
CA LEU A 617 17.81 4.59 12.00
C LEU A 617 18.92 5.49 12.56
N PHE A 618 20.00 4.87 13.04
CA PHE A 618 21.18 5.54 13.59
C PHE A 618 22.43 5.13 12.84
N LYS A 619 23.36 6.06 12.68
CA LYS A 619 24.61 5.86 11.96
C LYS A 619 25.78 6.53 12.67
N ASP A 620 26.98 6.08 12.40
CA ASP A 620 28.18 6.74 12.91
C ASP A 620 28.34 8.17 12.33
N PHE A 621 28.77 9.11 13.16
CA PHE A 621 29.00 10.50 12.79
C PHE A 621 30.00 10.73 11.66
N ALA A 622 30.88 9.77 11.36
CA ALA A 622 31.75 9.77 10.19
C ALA A 622 30.94 9.91 8.89
N PHE A 623 29.72 9.39 8.84
CA PHE A 623 28.85 9.41 7.67
C PHE A 623 27.86 10.59 7.65
N ARG A 624 27.95 11.55 8.60
CA ARG A 624 27.04 12.71 8.70
C ARG A 624 26.89 13.53 7.42
N ASP A 625 27.91 13.51 6.57
CA ASP A 625 27.95 14.24 5.31
C ASP A 625 27.05 13.61 4.24
N GLU A 626 26.46 12.44 4.49
CA GLU A 626 25.44 11.83 3.62
C GLU A 626 24.06 12.43 3.78
N GLU A 627 23.75 12.98 4.96
CA GLU A 627 22.44 13.59 5.26
C GLU A 627 21.27 12.67 4.83
N GLU A 628 21.40 11.42 5.24
CA GLU A 628 20.64 10.28 4.76
C GLU A 628 19.18 10.24 5.27
N PHE A 629 18.30 9.79 4.39
CA PHE A 629 16.92 9.40 4.64
C PHE A 629 16.70 7.99 4.07
N ARG A 630 15.86 7.18 4.72
CA ARG A 630 15.60 5.80 4.32
C ARG A 630 14.13 5.51 4.14
N LEU A 631 13.83 4.72 3.11
CA LEU A 631 12.63 3.90 3.05
C LEU A 631 13.07 2.48 3.42
N MET A 632 12.58 1.93 4.52
CA MET A 632 13.05 0.65 5.06
C MET A 632 11.93 -0.34 5.37
N LYS A 633 12.28 -1.63 5.35
CA LYS A 633 11.43 -2.75 5.73
C LYS A 633 12.27 -3.87 6.33
N ILE A 634 11.78 -4.49 7.39
CA ILE A 634 12.34 -5.71 7.98
C ILE A 634 11.47 -6.87 7.50
N ALA A 635 12.10 -7.86 6.87
CA ALA A 635 11.40 -9.02 6.30
C ALA A 635 12.21 -10.30 6.55
N LYS A 636 11.53 -11.45 6.59
CA LYS A 636 12.23 -12.75 6.61
C LYS A 636 12.98 -12.94 5.30
N ILE A 637 14.13 -13.59 5.36
CA ILE A 637 14.97 -13.79 4.17
C ILE A 637 14.30 -14.67 3.10
N ASP A 638 13.44 -15.59 3.53
CA ASP A 638 12.67 -16.50 2.70
C ASP A 638 11.25 -15.99 2.40
N ALA A 639 10.93 -14.75 2.79
CA ALA A 639 9.66 -14.12 2.44
C ALA A 639 9.55 -13.94 0.92
N GLU A 640 8.37 -14.20 0.36
CA GLU A 640 8.17 -14.24 -1.10
C GLU A 640 8.38 -12.89 -1.81
N GLU A 641 8.24 -11.78 -1.08
CA GLU A 641 8.56 -10.44 -1.57
C GLU A 641 10.07 -10.20 -1.77
N VAL A 642 10.91 -10.99 -1.10
CA VAL A 642 12.36 -10.97 -1.24
C VAL A 642 12.74 -11.72 -2.51
N LYS A 643 13.37 -11.02 -3.44
CA LYS A 643 13.82 -11.54 -4.73
C LYS A 643 15.34 -11.63 -4.76
N TYR A 644 15.85 -12.63 -5.46
CA TYR A 644 17.27 -12.79 -5.73
C TYR A 644 17.64 -12.17 -7.09
N CYS A 645 18.73 -11.41 -7.11
CA CYS A 645 19.31 -10.91 -8.35
C CYS A 645 20.58 -11.69 -8.69
N GLU A 646 20.53 -12.48 -9.75
CA GLU A 646 21.69 -13.25 -10.24
C GLU A 646 22.86 -12.34 -10.64
N ALA A 647 22.59 -11.18 -11.23
CA ALA A 647 23.64 -10.28 -11.69
C ALA A 647 24.44 -9.62 -10.53
N SER A 648 23.76 -9.22 -9.45
CA SER A 648 24.42 -8.61 -8.29
C SER A 648 24.69 -9.59 -7.14
N GLN A 649 24.29 -10.85 -7.28
CA GLN A 649 24.39 -11.88 -6.24
C GLN A 649 23.81 -11.43 -4.89
N SER A 650 22.70 -10.68 -4.93
CA SER A 650 22.11 -10.06 -3.75
C SER A 650 20.59 -10.22 -3.71
N VAL A 651 20.04 -10.13 -2.50
CA VAL A 651 18.60 -10.13 -2.25
C VAL A 651 18.06 -8.71 -2.12
N PHE A 652 16.84 -8.50 -2.60
CA PHE A 652 16.18 -7.19 -2.62
C PHE A 652 14.66 -7.34 -2.62
N ILE A 653 13.94 -6.25 -2.31
CA ILE A 653 12.48 -6.19 -2.47
C ILE A 653 12.17 -5.14 -3.56
N PRO A 654 11.38 -5.48 -4.61
CA PRO A 654 10.87 -4.50 -5.57
C PRO A 654 9.94 -3.49 -4.89
N TYR A 655 10.13 -2.20 -5.12
CA TYR A 655 9.40 -1.14 -4.41
C TYR A 655 8.51 -0.26 -5.28
N SER A 656 9.04 0.44 -6.29
CA SER A 656 8.23 1.42 -7.04
C SER A 656 8.78 1.78 -8.42
N ASP A 657 7.93 2.23 -9.34
CA ASP A 657 8.35 2.81 -10.61
C ASP A 657 8.92 4.22 -10.37
N ILE A 658 10.22 4.39 -10.66
CA ILE A 658 10.92 5.65 -10.38
C ILE A 658 10.40 6.82 -11.24
N ARG A 659 9.74 6.53 -12.36
CA ARG A 659 9.26 7.53 -13.32
C ARG A 659 8.17 8.41 -12.73
N ASP A 660 7.43 7.89 -11.75
CA ASP A 660 6.44 8.64 -10.97
C ASP A 660 7.07 9.50 -9.88
N ILE A 661 8.33 9.25 -9.54
CA ILE A 661 8.98 9.78 -8.33
C ILE A 661 10.03 10.84 -8.65
N VAL A 662 10.81 10.63 -9.71
CA VAL A 662 11.93 11.51 -10.07
C VAL A 662 11.45 12.70 -10.89
N ASP A 663 11.91 13.88 -10.51
CA ASP A 663 11.65 15.15 -11.19
C ASP A 663 12.81 15.56 -12.10
N GLU A 664 14.04 15.19 -11.73
CA GLU A 664 15.23 15.48 -12.54
C GLU A 664 16.26 14.36 -12.44
N VAL A 665 16.87 14.02 -13.57
CA VAL A 665 18.10 13.22 -13.64
C VAL A 665 19.27 14.15 -13.94
N ILE A 666 20.21 14.24 -13.01
CA ILE A 666 21.45 14.99 -13.18
C ILE A 666 22.57 13.99 -13.52
N LEU A 667 23.10 14.07 -14.72
CA LEU A 667 24.19 13.23 -15.19
C LEU A 667 25.52 13.75 -14.64
N GLY A 668 26.32 12.87 -14.04
CA GLY A 668 27.63 13.23 -13.50
C GLY A 668 28.60 13.73 -14.57
N THR A 669 29.58 14.53 -14.14
CA THR A 669 30.57 15.17 -15.03
C THR A 669 31.32 14.18 -15.94
N ASN A 670 31.52 12.94 -15.46
CA ASN A 670 32.22 11.88 -16.20
C ASN A 670 31.28 10.83 -16.81
N TYR A 671 29.98 11.11 -16.93
CA TYR A 671 28.99 10.15 -17.44
C TYR A 671 29.36 9.53 -18.80
N GLU A 672 29.94 10.33 -19.70
CA GLU A 672 30.32 9.89 -21.05
C GLU A 672 31.68 9.15 -21.09
N LYS A 673 32.39 9.05 -19.95
CA LYS A 673 33.75 8.50 -19.87
C LYS A 673 33.80 7.03 -19.45
N THR A 674 32.66 6.37 -19.21
CA THR A 674 32.62 4.94 -18.88
C THR A 674 33.02 4.06 -20.06
N SER A 675 33.31 2.78 -19.81
CA SER A 675 33.70 1.81 -20.85
C SER A 675 32.64 1.68 -21.95
N VAL A 676 31.36 1.85 -21.58
CA VAL A 676 30.20 1.79 -22.47
C VAL A 676 30.11 3.02 -23.40
N ARG A 677 30.84 4.11 -23.10
CA ARG A 677 30.89 5.36 -23.90
C ARG A 677 29.51 5.91 -24.26
N ARG A 678 28.61 5.92 -23.28
CA ARG A 678 27.26 6.50 -23.44
C ARG A 678 27.37 7.97 -23.81
N LYS A 679 26.43 8.45 -24.62
CA LYS A 679 26.29 9.88 -24.91
C LYS A 679 25.12 10.45 -24.14
N ALA A 680 25.35 11.54 -23.43
CA ALA A 680 24.30 12.17 -22.64
C ALA A 680 23.22 12.84 -23.54
N GLU A 681 23.55 13.21 -24.78
CA GLU A 681 22.56 13.65 -25.78
C GLU A 681 21.54 12.54 -26.12
N VAL A 682 22.01 11.29 -26.23
CA VAL A 682 21.16 10.13 -26.55
C VAL A 682 20.25 9.81 -25.37
N PHE A 683 20.80 9.84 -24.14
CA PHE A 683 20.00 9.66 -22.93
C PHE A 683 18.91 10.72 -22.83
N GLN A 684 19.24 12.00 -23.06
CA GLN A 684 18.27 13.08 -23.06
C GLN A 684 17.18 12.88 -24.13
N TYR A 685 17.55 12.47 -25.34
CA TYR A 685 16.59 12.17 -26.42
C TYR A 685 15.61 11.07 -26.02
N GLN A 686 16.10 9.97 -25.44
CA GLN A 686 15.27 8.84 -25.00
C GLN A 686 14.36 9.25 -23.84
N MET A 687 14.89 9.96 -22.85
CA MET A 687 14.13 10.47 -21.70
C MET A 687 12.99 11.40 -22.14
N ARG A 688 13.20 12.29 -23.10
CA ARG A 688 12.13 13.16 -23.62
C ARG A 688 10.97 12.37 -24.26
N LYS A 689 11.26 11.19 -24.81
CA LYS A 689 10.24 10.32 -25.43
C LYS A 689 9.52 9.45 -24.39
N LEU A 690 10.24 8.93 -23.41
CA LEU A 690 9.71 7.98 -22.42
C LEU A 690 9.12 8.65 -21.18
N CYS A 691 9.70 9.75 -20.75
CA CYS A 691 9.39 10.46 -19.51
C CYS A 691 9.50 11.98 -19.72
N PRO A 692 8.60 12.59 -20.51
CA PRO A 692 8.69 14.01 -20.88
C PRO A 692 8.66 14.96 -19.67
N ASP A 693 8.04 14.54 -18.56
CA ASP A 693 7.94 15.32 -17.32
C ASP A 693 9.23 15.28 -16.47
N VAL A 694 10.20 14.43 -16.82
CA VAL A 694 11.47 14.30 -16.09
C VAL A 694 12.55 15.15 -16.77
N LYS A 695 13.05 16.15 -16.04
CA LYS A 695 14.13 16.99 -16.54
C LYS A 695 15.44 16.20 -16.61
N VAL A 696 16.24 16.42 -17.65
CA VAL A 696 17.61 15.89 -17.73
C VAL A 696 18.59 17.05 -17.78
N SER A 697 19.56 17.05 -16.89
CA SER A 697 20.65 18.04 -16.84
C SER A 697 22.01 17.35 -16.64
N ARG A 698 23.09 18.12 -16.77
CA ARG A 698 24.46 17.65 -16.53
C ARG A 698 25.04 18.41 -15.34
N SER A 699 25.78 17.71 -14.50
CA SER A 699 26.54 18.31 -13.42
C SER A 699 27.71 19.12 -13.98
N SER A 700 27.94 20.30 -13.41
CA SER A 700 29.09 21.17 -13.71
C SER A 700 30.19 21.09 -12.64
N LEU A 701 30.09 20.14 -11.70
CA LEU A 701 31.02 20.05 -10.60
C LEU A 701 32.44 19.75 -11.10
N PRO A 702 33.45 20.47 -10.57
CA PRO A 702 34.83 20.28 -10.98
C PRO A 702 35.34 18.93 -10.47
N ILE A 703 35.68 18.03 -11.38
CA ILE A 703 36.45 16.81 -11.09
C ILE A 703 37.58 16.74 -12.10
N ASN A 704 38.80 16.54 -11.60
CA ASN A 704 39.94 16.26 -12.46
C ASN A 704 39.63 14.94 -13.20
N PRO A 705 39.71 14.90 -14.54
CA PRO A 705 39.61 13.63 -15.26
C PRO A 705 40.65 12.66 -14.67
N PRO A 706 40.32 11.39 -14.44
CA PRO A 706 41.36 10.40 -14.16
C PRO A 706 42.38 10.49 -15.29
N LEU A 707 43.66 10.61 -14.92
CA LEU A 707 44.77 10.61 -15.87
C LEU A 707 44.62 9.36 -16.75
N ARG A 708 44.51 9.59 -18.06
CA ARG A 708 44.30 8.53 -19.07
C ARG A 708 45.44 7.54 -19.10
#